data_AF-A0A5S9QNZ4-F1
#
_entry.id   AF-A0A5S9QNZ4-F1
#
_cell.length_a   1.000
_cell.length_b   1.000
_cell.length_c   1.000
_cell.angle_alpha   90.00
_cell.angle_beta   90.00
_cell.angle_gamma   90.00
#
_symmetry.space_group_name_H-M   'P 1'
#
loop_
_entity.id
_entity.type
_entity.pdbx_description
1 polymer ?
#
loop_
_entity_poly.entity_id
_entity_poly.type
_entity_poly.pdbx_seq_one_letter_code
_entity_poly.pdbx_strand_id
1 'polypeptide(L)'
;MGFYIRKSLSAGPFRFNLSKSGVGVSVGVPGFRVGTGPRGNYVHMGRGGVYYRATLNGNTTPATQQSMESYPAADPFRPSGVLMEDVSGATAMELAPTGGGDIVDQLNTAASRTAWGWWVSGAAVLLGLLTLPWGLIVWAVMAPLCVWLVLNDRARKTVVLFYDVEDETFTWFDTLVKTWPWLSGSQRLWRVLQSGDVTTTHQFKTNSGASRVLRRVAASSNTNGPKVLSTNIAVPGITAGKAALHFLPDRVLVQDGNRFSDIGYTHLRVSAGDTQFIEDGATPGDSVRVGQTWQYVNVKGGPDRRYKNNRVLPIMRYGSIDFASPHGLQWQLQTSRADAPAPVRHAIVTAPALKQTTPPQAPQSRRPATRNRPIDSRSPQPHSSHPPEVQQTQAAGKSVSTSGFISANLIRQPTAHPASAATFTAIDLETTGLDPSSDQIVEIGLVKFSADGTIIDEFATLVNSPGSDAEARAIHGIDDDDLVGAPSITQVLDEALAFIAGTVLVAHNCDFEQRFLTAAARRANLALPNIVTLCTLETSRRQLEGRAFSLTAMYKTATGGWSDQKHTALGDARAVREVLLWLLHSAPQPLHLTHAPPLGDERPFSECPVSCRPVPLTRCSVAELLDSFPQSPKQRAGDPVQSEQYVALLADAVDDGRLTHAEADALTQQARRTRLTGPQLRGLHQKAWDATYPDAHNTDWRALALVERREMYLLADALGLPELAARINDVIQECAEPAPPAEARYLRGLRIAIVGDHSDSIELRKHAESYGAKLAVNITKTVKWMVSTTPDATDSRHTTARKLAIPIISPADGSARLEEAVREAELKAYERQREIDRHAALRQQRADEADAYWRPSWRTQELDHDPGREPWDE
;
A
#
# COMPACT_ATOMS: atom_id res chain seq x y z
N MET A 1 -31.04 40.86 24.25
CA MET A 1 -31.67 39.54 24.11
C MET A 1 -30.60 38.56 23.66
N GLY A 2 -30.13 37.70 24.56
CA GLY A 2 -29.12 36.68 24.22
C GLY A 2 -29.77 35.53 23.47
N PHE A 3 -29.28 35.24 22.26
CA PHE A 3 -29.71 34.09 21.47
C PHE A 3 -29.22 32.79 22.14
N TYR A 4 -30.14 32.04 22.74
CA TYR A 4 -29.89 30.69 23.25
C TYR A 4 -29.89 29.71 22.06
N ILE A 5 -28.72 29.31 21.58
CA ILE A 5 -28.60 28.22 20.61
C ILE A 5 -29.01 26.92 21.31
N ARG A 6 -30.05 26.24 20.82
CA ARG A 6 -30.53 24.98 21.41
C ARG A 6 -29.43 23.92 21.30
N LYS A 7 -28.98 23.39 22.43
CA LYS A 7 -27.92 22.36 22.58
C LYS A 7 -28.25 20.97 21.99
N SER A 8 -29.36 20.81 21.26
CA SER A 8 -29.72 19.51 20.67
C SER A 8 -30.53 19.62 19.38
N LEU A 9 -30.17 18.82 18.37
CA LEU A 9 -30.95 18.59 17.13
C LEU A 9 -31.60 17.20 17.14
N SER A 10 -32.74 17.04 16.47
CA SER A 10 -33.48 15.77 16.40
C SER A 10 -33.66 15.39 14.93
N ALA A 11 -33.30 14.16 14.55
CA ALA A 11 -33.60 13.60 13.22
C ALA A 11 -34.14 12.17 13.39
N GLY A 12 -35.44 12.00 13.23
CA GLY A 12 -36.11 10.70 13.42
C GLY A 12 -35.91 10.14 14.85
N PRO A 13 -35.61 8.84 15.04
CA PRO A 13 -35.44 8.25 16.36
C PRO A 13 -34.12 8.64 17.05
N PHE A 14 -33.32 9.53 16.44
CA PHE A 14 -32.01 9.96 16.91
C PHE A 14 -32.06 11.39 17.44
N ARG A 15 -31.42 11.61 18.59
CA ARG A 15 -31.17 12.94 19.16
C ARG A 15 -29.67 13.18 19.31
N PHE A 16 -29.23 14.32 18.80
CA PHE A 16 -27.85 14.78 18.81
C PHE A 16 -27.67 15.84 19.90
N ASN A 17 -26.76 15.61 20.84
CA ASN A 17 -26.39 16.60 21.86
C ASN A 17 -25.06 17.25 21.49
N LEU A 18 -25.06 18.58 21.39
CA LEU A 18 -23.87 19.38 21.06
C LEU A 18 -23.21 19.86 22.37
N SER A 19 -21.94 19.51 22.57
CA SER A 19 -21.13 19.97 23.70
C SER A 19 -19.72 20.38 23.24
N LYS A 20 -18.97 21.07 24.10
CA LYS A 20 -17.57 21.49 23.82
C LYS A 20 -16.59 20.31 23.65
N SER A 21 -16.98 19.09 24.02
CA SER A 21 -16.16 17.86 23.90
C SER A 21 -16.65 16.89 22.80
N GLY A 22 -17.59 17.32 21.94
CA GLY A 22 -18.08 16.54 20.81
C GLY A 22 -19.60 16.31 20.80
N VAL A 23 -20.07 15.60 19.77
CA VAL A 23 -21.50 15.30 19.52
C VAL A 23 -21.84 13.90 20.02
N GLY A 24 -22.81 13.79 20.92
CA GLY A 24 -23.34 12.51 21.40
C GLY A 24 -24.63 12.11 20.68
N VAL A 25 -24.77 10.84 20.33
CA VAL A 25 -25.98 10.28 19.70
C VAL A 25 -26.72 9.40 20.69
N SER A 26 -28.02 9.64 20.85
CA SER A 26 -28.92 8.80 21.64
C SER A 26 -30.11 8.35 20.82
N VAL A 27 -30.52 7.08 21.01
CA VAL A 27 -31.70 6.48 20.38
C VAL A 27 -32.67 6.06 21.47
N GLY A 28 -33.95 6.42 21.31
CA GLY A 28 -35.03 5.95 22.17
C GLY A 28 -36.11 6.99 22.48
N VAL A 29 -37.19 6.50 23.08
CA VAL A 29 -38.33 7.32 23.52
C VAL A 29 -37.96 8.17 24.75
N PRO A 30 -38.63 9.32 24.97
CA PRO A 30 -38.42 10.11 26.19
C PRO A 30 -38.59 9.25 27.45
N GLY A 31 -37.55 9.17 28.29
CA GLY A 31 -37.55 8.39 29.54
C GLY A 31 -36.78 7.06 29.52
N PHE A 32 -36.44 6.51 28.34
CA PHE A 32 -35.62 5.29 28.23
C PHE A 32 -34.75 5.38 26.97
N ARG A 33 -33.49 5.82 27.13
CA ARG A 33 -32.57 6.06 26.02
C ARG A 33 -31.25 5.34 26.25
N VAL A 34 -30.73 4.74 25.18
CA VAL A 34 -29.39 4.16 25.14
C VAL A 34 -28.52 5.08 24.30
N GLY A 35 -27.40 5.53 24.87
CA GLY A 35 -26.47 6.45 24.22
C GLY A 35 -25.10 5.84 24.03
N THR A 36 -24.43 6.20 22.93
CA THR A 36 -22.99 6.02 22.77
C THR A 36 -22.30 7.34 23.13
N GLY A 37 -21.20 7.27 23.89
CA GLY A 37 -20.40 8.44 24.24
C GLY A 37 -19.78 9.12 22.99
N PRO A 38 -19.01 10.22 23.16
CA PRO A 38 -18.58 11.13 22.08
C PRO A 38 -17.52 10.56 21.10
N ARG A 39 -17.50 9.24 20.90
CA ARG A 39 -16.42 8.45 20.28
C ARG A 39 -16.92 7.75 18.99
N GLY A 40 -17.06 8.51 17.90
CA GLY A 40 -17.20 7.97 16.53
C GLY A 40 -15.88 8.07 15.75
N ASN A 41 -15.77 7.40 14.60
CA ASN A 41 -14.65 7.58 13.69
C ASN A 41 -14.83 8.89 12.90
N TYR A 42 -13.86 9.80 12.96
CA TYR A 42 -13.89 11.08 12.26
C TYR A 42 -12.88 11.08 11.12
N VAL A 43 -13.31 11.59 9.97
CA VAL A 43 -12.47 11.85 8.81
C VAL A 43 -12.43 13.36 8.61
N HIS A 44 -11.29 13.96 8.96
CA HIS A 44 -11.05 15.37 8.65
C HIS A 44 -10.46 15.45 7.24
N MET A 45 -11.09 16.26 6.39
CA MET A 45 -10.56 16.59 5.07
C MET A 45 -10.08 18.03 5.17
N GLY A 46 -8.79 18.25 4.90
CA GLY A 46 -8.16 19.57 4.89
C GLY A 46 -7.29 19.79 3.65
N ARG A 47 -6.81 21.04 3.48
CA ARG A 47 -5.86 21.46 2.42
C ARG A 47 -4.56 20.64 2.35
N GLY A 48 -4.28 19.78 3.36
CA GLY A 48 -3.14 18.86 3.46
C GLY A 48 -3.48 17.36 3.41
N GLY A 49 -4.73 16.96 3.12
CA GLY A 49 -5.11 15.55 2.95
C GLY A 49 -6.26 15.07 3.85
N VAL A 50 -6.47 13.75 3.88
CA VAL A 50 -7.54 13.07 4.61
C VAL A 50 -6.99 12.44 5.89
N TYR A 51 -7.43 12.88 7.07
CA TYR A 51 -6.96 12.41 8.37
C TYR A 51 -8.02 11.57 9.09
N TYR A 52 -7.66 10.38 9.56
CA TYR A 52 -8.56 9.47 10.28
C TYR A 52 -8.31 9.51 11.78
N ARG A 53 -9.35 9.76 12.56
CA ARG A 53 -9.35 9.60 14.02
C ARG A 53 -10.26 8.44 14.39
N ALA A 54 -9.68 7.26 14.60
CA ALA A 54 -10.40 6.07 15.06
C ALA A 54 -10.35 5.94 16.59
N THR A 55 -11.40 5.37 17.18
CA THR A 55 -11.37 4.99 18.60
C THR A 55 -10.90 3.54 18.73
N LEU A 56 -9.75 3.34 19.38
CA LEU A 56 -9.20 2.03 19.70
C LEU A 56 -10.20 1.23 20.55
N ASN A 57 -10.74 0.14 19.98
CA ASN A 57 -11.34 -0.94 20.76
C ASN A 57 -10.46 -2.18 20.60
N GLY A 58 -9.98 -2.67 21.75
CA GLY A 58 -9.12 -3.84 21.85
C GLY A 58 -9.81 -5.15 21.46
N ASN A 59 -8.94 -6.13 21.23
CA ASN A 59 -9.16 -7.54 20.90
C ASN A 59 -9.46 -7.87 19.43
N THR A 60 -8.41 -7.78 18.63
CA THR A 60 -8.22 -8.60 17.43
C THR A 60 -8.26 -10.08 17.82
N THR A 61 -9.30 -10.78 17.38
CA THR A 61 -9.38 -12.25 17.44
C THR A 61 -8.96 -12.76 16.05
N PRO A 62 -8.05 -13.73 15.92
CA PRO A 62 -7.64 -14.22 14.61
C PRO A 62 -8.82 -14.85 13.88
N ALA A 63 -9.10 -14.36 12.66
CA ALA A 63 -10.15 -14.87 11.81
C ALA A 63 -9.88 -16.32 11.43
N THR A 64 -10.85 -17.18 11.70
CA THR A 64 -10.86 -18.60 11.33
C THR A 64 -11.02 -18.71 9.81
N GLN A 65 -10.07 -19.34 9.13
CA GLN A 65 -10.24 -19.79 7.75
C GLN A 65 -11.38 -20.82 7.71
N GLN A 66 -12.51 -20.46 7.09
CA GLN A 66 -13.54 -21.42 6.72
C GLN A 66 -13.28 -21.94 5.31
N SER A 67 -13.35 -23.26 5.23
CA SER A 67 -13.27 -24.13 4.06
C SER A 67 -14.07 -23.64 2.85
N MET A 68 -13.47 -23.76 1.67
CA MET A 68 -14.09 -23.59 0.36
C MET A 68 -15.35 -24.47 0.23
N GLU A 69 -16.49 -23.85 -0.01
CA GLU A 69 -17.64 -24.56 -0.59
C GLU A 69 -17.36 -24.80 -2.07
N SER A 70 -17.50 -26.06 -2.47
CA SER A 70 -17.40 -26.54 -3.85
C SER A 70 -18.39 -25.81 -4.77
N TYR A 71 -17.88 -25.35 -5.91
CA TYR A 71 -18.67 -24.78 -7.01
C TYR A 71 -19.79 -25.72 -7.46
N PRO A 72 -21.00 -25.23 -7.78
CA PRO A 72 -21.97 -26.04 -8.48
C PRO A 72 -21.42 -26.40 -9.86
N ALA A 73 -21.56 -27.67 -10.22
CA ALA A 73 -21.15 -28.26 -11.47
C ALA A 73 -21.64 -27.44 -12.68
N ALA A 74 -20.78 -27.36 -13.69
CA ALA A 74 -21.07 -26.75 -14.98
C ALA A 74 -22.39 -27.28 -15.56
N ASP A 75 -23.28 -26.36 -15.91
CA ASP A 75 -24.49 -26.63 -16.67
C ASP A 75 -24.11 -27.21 -18.05
N PRO A 76 -24.86 -28.19 -18.59
CA PRO A 76 -24.43 -28.99 -19.73
C PRO A 76 -24.41 -28.19 -21.03
N PHE A 77 -23.30 -28.35 -21.74
CA PHE A 77 -23.03 -28.12 -23.16
C PHE A 77 -24.20 -27.53 -23.99
N ARG A 78 -24.07 -26.25 -24.39
CA ARG A 78 -24.77 -25.69 -25.56
C ARG A 78 -23.74 -25.43 -26.67
N PRO A 79 -23.93 -25.98 -27.89
CA PRO A 79 -22.97 -25.84 -28.97
C PRO A 79 -23.11 -24.47 -29.64
N SER A 80 -22.44 -23.47 -29.09
CA SER A 80 -22.01 -22.27 -29.80
C SER A 80 -20.62 -21.92 -29.28
N GLY A 81 -19.59 -22.52 -29.89
CA GLY A 81 -18.23 -22.59 -29.38
C GLY A 81 -17.42 -21.31 -29.45
N VAL A 82 -17.93 -20.19 -28.92
CA VAL A 82 -17.12 -19.01 -28.58
C VAL A 82 -16.56 -19.24 -27.18
N LEU A 83 -15.23 -19.24 -27.03
CA LEU A 83 -14.58 -19.34 -25.72
C LEU A 83 -14.86 -18.04 -24.95
N MET A 84 -15.50 -18.17 -23.79
CA MET A 84 -15.83 -17.03 -22.94
C MET A 84 -14.77 -16.90 -21.84
N GLU A 85 -14.05 -15.79 -21.85
CA GLU A 85 -13.05 -15.44 -20.84
C GLU A 85 -13.67 -14.56 -19.75
N ASP A 86 -13.26 -14.76 -18.51
CA ASP A 86 -13.65 -13.90 -17.39
C ASP A 86 -12.90 -12.56 -17.45
N VAL A 87 -13.65 -11.46 -17.44
CA VAL A 87 -13.13 -10.08 -17.50
C VAL A 87 -13.45 -9.30 -16.22
N SER A 88 -13.85 -9.98 -15.16
CA SER A 88 -14.37 -9.36 -13.92
C SER A 88 -13.30 -8.96 -12.89
N GLY A 89 -12.02 -9.19 -13.20
CA GLY A 89 -10.86 -8.80 -12.38
C GLY A 89 -10.74 -9.59 -11.07
N ALA A 90 -9.81 -9.16 -10.20
CA ALA A 90 -9.60 -9.74 -8.87
C ALA A 90 -10.81 -9.48 -7.95
N THR A 91 -11.16 -10.48 -7.14
CA THR A 91 -12.25 -10.36 -6.15
C THR A 91 -11.83 -9.52 -4.94
N ALA A 92 -12.77 -9.07 -4.11
CA ALA A 92 -12.44 -8.33 -2.87
C ALA A 92 -11.52 -9.12 -1.91
N MET A 93 -11.41 -10.45 -2.07
CA MET A 93 -10.50 -11.32 -1.30
C MET A 93 -9.05 -11.29 -1.81
N GLU A 94 -8.85 -10.87 -3.06
CA GLU A 94 -7.55 -10.85 -3.76
C GLU A 94 -6.97 -9.43 -3.86
N LEU A 95 -7.81 -8.40 -3.67
CA LEU A 95 -7.38 -7.00 -3.60
C LEU A 95 -6.74 -6.70 -2.24
N ALA A 96 -5.43 -6.39 -2.25
CA ALA A 96 -4.76 -5.82 -1.09
C ALA A 96 -5.33 -4.41 -0.79
N PRO A 97 -5.75 -4.12 0.44
CA PRO A 97 -6.24 -2.79 0.81
C PRO A 97 -5.14 -1.75 0.59
N THR A 98 -5.47 -0.67 -0.10
CA THR A 98 -4.51 0.40 -0.45
C THR A 98 -4.56 1.59 0.52
N GLY A 99 -5.61 1.70 1.34
CA GLY A 99 -5.74 2.74 2.34
C GLY A 99 -5.29 2.31 3.74
N GLY A 100 -4.41 3.08 4.38
CA GLY A 100 -3.86 2.79 5.73
C GLY A 100 -4.81 2.99 6.91
N GLY A 101 -6.02 2.40 6.90
CA GLY A 101 -6.99 2.58 8.00
C GLY A 101 -7.85 1.35 8.34
N ASP A 102 -8.12 1.18 9.63
CA ASP A 102 -8.96 0.13 10.29
C ASP A 102 -10.44 0.09 9.83
N ILE A 103 -10.85 0.91 8.84
CA ILE A 103 -12.25 0.99 8.38
C ILE A 103 -12.69 -0.28 7.64
N VAL A 104 -11.82 -0.86 6.81
CA VAL A 104 -12.13 -2.08 6.05
C VAL A 104 -12.32 -3.26 7.00
N ASP A 105 -11.47 -3.37 8.02
CA ASP A 105 -11.57 -4.39 9.05
C ASP A 105 -12.81 -4.21 9.93
N GLN A 106 -13.16 -2.98 10.28
CA GLN A 106 -14.41 -2.68 10.99
C GLN A 106 -15.65 -3.01 10.14
N LEU A 107 -15.63 -2.70 8.84
CA LEU A 107 -16.72 -3.05 7.92
C LEU A 107 -16.86 -4.57 7.76
N ASN A 108 -15.75 -5.29 7.59
CA ASN A 108 -15.72 -6.75 7.54
C ASN A 108 -16.22 -7.37 8.86
N THR A 109 -15.84 -6.80 10.00
CA THR A 109 -16.31 -7.22 11.32
C THR A 109 -17.80 -6.94 11.52
N ALA A 110 -18.29 -5.78 11.09
CA ALA A 110 -19.71 -5.43 11.17
C ALA A 110 -20.57 -6.31 10.24
N ALA A 111 -20.09 -6.58 9.02
CA ALA A 111 -20.76 -7.40 8.01
C ALA A 111 -20.82 -8.89 8.37
N SER A 112 -19.85 -9.40 9.14
CA SER A 112 -19.82 -10.80 9.59
C SER A 112 -20.72 -11.10 10.80
N ARG A 113 -21.23 -10.08 11.51
CA ARG A 113 -22.11 -10.28 12.67
C ARG A 113 -23.46 -10.87 12.24
N THR A 114 -24.06 -11.73 13.06
CA THR A 114 -25.43 -12.27 12.86
C THR A 114 -26.47 -11.35 13.51
N ALA A 115 -27.64 -11.14 12.86
CA ALA A 115 -28.72 -10.34 13.44
C ALA A 115 -29.74 -11.27 14.11
N TRP A 116 -29.64 -11.42 15.43
CA TRP A 116 -30.48 -12.26 16.26
C TRP A 116 -31.87 -11.66 16.53
N GLY A 117 -32.02 -10.33 16.49
CA GLY A 117 -33.25 -9.62 16.84
C GLY A 117 -34.46 -10.06 16.02
N TRP A 118 -34.29 -10.31 14.72
CA TRP A 118 -35.38 -10.79 13.85
C TRP A 118 -35.74 -12.26 14.12
N TRP A 119 -34.75 -13.10 14.40
CA TRP A 119 -34.99 -14.50 14.78
C TRP A 119 -35.73 -14.62 16.11
N VAL A 120 -35.32 -13.82 17.10
CA VAL A 120 -35.97 -13.78 18.42
C VAL A 120 -37.37 -13.16 18.31
N SER A 121 -37.56 -12.14 17.47
CA SER A 121 -38.89 -11.56 17.21
C SER A 121 -39.84 -12.57 16.56
N GLY A 122 -39.37 -13.29 15.54
CA GLY A 122 -40.15 -14.36 14.89
C GLY A 122 -40.52 -15.47 15.87
N ALA A 123 -39.58 -15.90 16.72
CA ALA A 123 -39.83 -16.89 17.75
C ALA A 123 -40.83 -16.40 18.81
N ALA A 124 -40.76 -15.12 19.21
CA ALA A 124 -41.70 -14.53 20.17
C ALA A 124 -43.12 -14.40 19.60
N VAL A 125 -43.26 -14.05 18.32
CA VAL A 125 -44.57 -14.03 17.63
C VAL A 125 -45.18 -15.43 17.60
N LEU A 126 -44.40 -16.43 17.17
CA LEU A 126 -44.84 -17.82 17.11
C LEU A 126 -45.22 -18.37 18.50
N LEU A 127 -44.41 -18.08 19.53
CA LEU A 127 -44.67 -18.51 20.90
C LEU A 127 -45.96 -17.91 21.46
N GLY A 128 -46.22 -16.63 21.20
CA GLY A 128 -47.48 -16.01 21.64
C GLY A 128 -48.70 -16.53 20.87
N LEU A 129 -48.58 -16.82 19.56
CA LEU A 129 -49.65 -17.48 18.80
C LEU A 129 -49.99 -18.86 19.39
N LEU A 130 -48.98 -19.65 19.74
CA LEU A 130 -49.13 -21.00 20.29
C LEU A 130 -49.71 -21.05 21.71
N THR A 131 -49.70 -19.93 22.45
CA THR A 131 -50.06 -19.88 23.87
C THR A 131 -51.32 -19.04 24.16
N LEU A 132 -52.16 -18.80 23.15
CA LEU A 132 -53.42 -18.07 23.34
C LEU A 132 -54.36 -18.79 24.35
N PRO A 133 -55.04 -18.05 25.25
CA PRO A 133 -55.13 -16.58 25.31
C PRO A 133 -53.97 -15.88 26.04
N TRP A 134 -53.12 -16.61 26.77
CA TRP A 134 -51.99 -16.06 27.53
C TRP A 134 -50.88 -15.45 26.65
N GLY A 135 -50.88 -15.78 25.35
CA GLY A 135 -49.96 -15.23 24.36
C GLY A 135 -49.92 -13.70 24.28
N LEU A 136 -51.01 -13.00 24.63
CA LEU A 136 -51.03 -11.54 24.69
C LEU A 136 -50.06 -10.99 25.76
N ILE A 137 -49.94 -11.67 26.89
CA ILE A 137 -49.00 -11.30 27.95
C ILE A 137 -47.56 -11.63 27.52
N VAL A 138 -47.36 -12.76 26.83
CA VAL A 138 -46.06 -13.13 26.26
C VAL A 138 -45.57 -12.07 25.28
N TRP A 139 -46.43 -11.56 24.39
CA TRP A 139 -46.07 -10.46 23.49
C TRP A 139 -45.80 -9.16 24.23
N ALA A 140 -46.61 -8.81 25.23
CA ALA A 140 -46.39 -7.59 26.02
C ALA A 140 -45.03 -7.58 26.72
N VAL A 141 -44.58 -8.74 27.23
CA VAL A 141 -43.28 -8.89 27.92
C VAL A 141 -42.12 -9.00 26.92
N MET A 142 -42.29 -9.72 25.81
CA MET A 142 -41.21 -9.97 24.86
C MET A 142 -41.00 -8.82 23.88
N ALA A 143 -42.01 -7.98 23.61
CA ALA A 143 -41.90 -6.89 22.65
C ALA A 143 -40.78 -5.88 22.99
N PRO A 144 -40.61 -5.40 24.24
CA PRO A 144 -39.49 -4.54 24.60
C PRO A 144 -38.12 -5.19 24.38
N LEU A 145 -37.98 -6.48 24.70
CA LEU A 145 -36.73 -7.23 24.49
C LEU A 145 -36.43 -7.41 22.99
N CYS A 146 -37.44 -7.72 22.18
CA CYS A 146 -37.32 -7.85 20.73
C CYS A 146 -36.91 -6.53 20.09
N VAL A 147 -37.55 -5.42 20.49
CA VAL A 147 -37.20 -4.07 20.03
C VAL A 147 -35.77 -3.72 20.44
N TRP A 148 -35.37 -3.98 21.69
CA TRP A 148 -34.01 -3.75 22.16
C TRP A 148 -32.97 -4.56 21.38
N LEU A 149 -33.22 -5.85 21.15
CA LEU A 149 -32.33 -6.72 20.38
C LEU A 149 -32.19 -6.26 18.92
N VAL A 150 -33.28 -5.89 18.25
CA VAL A 150 -33.25 -5.37 16.89
C VAL A 150 -32.47 -4.06 16.81
N LEU A 151 -32.63 -3.16 17.79
CA LEU A 151 -31.88 -1.91 17.85
C LEU A 151 -30.40 -2.13 18.14
N ASN A 152 -30.06 -3.02 19.07
CA ASN A 152 -28.69 -3.37 19.41
C ASN A 152 -27.97 -4.07 18.24
N ASP A 153 -28.66 -4.96 17.51
CA ASP A 153 -28.09 -5.60 16.32
C ASP A 153 -27.85 -4.60 15.20
N ARG A 154 -28.77 -3.65 14.99
CA ARG A 154 -28.56 -2.55 14.04
C ARG A 154 -27.33 -1.71 14.45
N ALA A 155 -27.21 -1.36 15.72
CA ALA A 155 -26.06 -0.59 16.23
C ALA A 155 -24.74 -1.37 16.08
N ARG A 156 -24.71 -2.68 16.34
CA ARG A 156 -23.50 -3.52 16.21
C ARG A 156 -23.10 -3.80 14.76
N LYS A 157 -24.03 -3.70 13.81
CA LYS A 157 -23.79 -3.96 12.38
C LYS A 157 -23.54 -2.70 11.55
N THR A 158 -23.54 -1.53 12.19
CA THR A 158 -23.37 -0.25 11.51
C THR A 158 -22.07 0.40 11.98
N VAL A 159 -21.15 0.60 11.05
CA VAL A 159 -19.97 1.44 11.21
C VAL A 159 -20.38 2.87 10.90
N VAL A 160 -20.07 3.81 11.79
CA VAL A 160 -20.43 5.22 11.60
C VAL A 160 -19.17 5.99 11.21
N LEU A 161 -19.23 6.72 10.10
CA LEU A 161 -18.13 7.51 9.57
C LEU A 161 -18.60 8.95 9.31
N PHE A 162 -17.94 9.92 9.90
CA PHE A 162 -18.26 11.34 9.72
C PHE A 162 -17.19 12.05 8.90
N TYR A 163 -17.64 12.81 7.91
CA TYR A 163 -16.82 13.71 7.10
C TYR A 163 -17.03 15.16 7.55
N ASP A 164 -15.95 15.89 7.75
CA ASP A 164 -15.98 17.33 7.99
C ASP A 164 -16.23 18.10 6.67
N VAL A 165 -17.12 19.09 6.67
CA VAL A 165 -17.83 19.57 5.45
C VAL A 165 -17.24 20.88 4.88
N GLU A 166 -16.07 21.33 5.35
CA GLU A 166 -15.59 22.70 5.07
C GLU A 166 -14.59 22.82 3.90
N ASP A 167 -14.45 21.79 3.05
CA ASP A 167 -13.23 21.57 2.26
C ASP A 167 -13.41 21.42 0.72
N GLU A 168 -12.35 21.64 -0.07
CA GLU A 168 -12.34 21.53 -1.56
C GLU A 168 -12.71 20.12 -2.03
N THR A 169 -12.24 19.09 -1.31
CA THR A 169 -12.56 17.67 -1.54
C THR A 169 -14.04 17.39 -1.41
N PHE A 170 -14.73 18.02 -0.47
CA PHE A 170 -16.18 17.89 -0.33
C PHE A 170 -16.91 18.51 -1.51
N THR A 171 -16.47 19.67 -2.00
CA THR A 171 -17.10 20.34 -3.16
C THR A 171 -16.98 19.50 -4.44
N TRP A 172 -15.81 18.89 -4.66
CA TRP A 172 -15.63 17.91 -5.73
C TRP A 172 -16.55 16.71 -5.55
N PHE A 173 -16.59 16.13 -4.35
CA PHE A 173 -17.37 14.93 -4.10
C PHE A 173 -18.88 15.20 -4.21
N ASP A 174 -19.35 16.36 -3.77
CA ASP A 174 -20.73 16.82 -3.98
C ASP A 174 -21.04 16.97 -5.48
N THR A 175 -20.06 17.39 -6.29
CA THR A 175 -20.19 17.38 -7.77
C THR A 175 -20.31 15.95 -8.31
N LEU A 176 -19.55 14.99 -7.77
CA LEU A 176 -19.69 13.57 -8.11
C LEU A 176 -21.08 13.03 -7.74
N VAL A 177 -21.57 13.34 -6.55
CA VAL A 177 -22.93 12.97 -6.09
C VAL A 177 -23.99 13.58 -7.00
N LYS A 178 -23.85 14.87 -7.37
CA LYS A 178 -24.78 15.58 -8.26
C LYS A 178 -24.76 15.10 -9.70
N THR A 179 -23.66 14.52 -10.16
CA THR A 179 -23.54 13.91 -11.50
C THR A 179 -23.95 12.45 -11.52
N TRP A 180 -24.01 11.78 -10.37
CA TRP A 180 -24.44 10.38 -10.28
C TRP A 180 -25.81 10.05 -10.88
N PRO A 181 -26.81 10.95 -10.87
CA PRO A 181 -28.08 10.78 -11.58
C PRO A 181 -27.95 10.49 -13.08
N TRP A 182 -26.82 10.81 -13.73
CA TRP A 182 -26.57 10.38 -15.11
C TRP A 182 -26.52 8.85 -15.22
N LEU A 183 -25.87 8.17 -14.26
CA LEU A 183 -25.86 6.71 -14.18
C LEU A 183 -27.17 6.15 -13.63
N SER A 184 -27.64 6.63 -12.47
CA SER A 184 -28.85 6.06 -11.84
C SER A 184 -30.15 6.38 -12.58
N GLY A 185 -30.14 7.42 -13.44
CA GLY A 185 -31.24 7.78 -14.33
C GLY A 185 -31.29 6.98 -15.64
N SER A 186 -30.33 6.07 -15.89
CA SER A 186 -30.40 5.12 -17.00
C SER A 186 -31.41 4.01 -16.68
N GLN A 187 -32.31 3.69 -17.60
CA GLN A 187 -33.32 2.62 -17.41
C GLN A 187 -32.68 1.26 -17.16
N ARG A 188 -31.53 1.00 -17.78
CA ARG A 188 -30.78 -0.25 -17.56
C ARG A 188 -29.29 0.00 -17.47
N LEU A 189 -28.68 -0.71 -16.54
CA LEU A 189 -27.25 -0.82 -16.39
C LEU A 189 -26.88 -2.30 -16.36
N TRP A 190 -25.70 -2.63 -16.87
CA TRP A 190 -25.20 -4.00 -16.87
C TRP A 190 -23.71 -4.04 -16.56
N ARG A 191 -23.29 -4.99 -15.74
CA ARG A 191 -21.87 -5.33 -15.57
C ARG A 191 -21.52 -6.45 -16.54
N VAL A 192 -20.45 -6.31 -17.30
CA VAL A 192 -19.88 -7.38 -18.13
C VAL A 192 -19.04 -8.29 -17.24
N LEU A 193 -19.33 -9.60 -17.28
CA LEU A 193 -18.59 -10.61 -16.51
C LEU A 193 -17.68 -11.44 -17.40
N GLN A 194 -18.15 -11.79 -18.60
CA GLN A 194 -17.37 -12.60 -19.53
C GLN A 194 -17.43 -12.00 -20.93
N SER A 195 -16.35 -12.14 -21.68
CA SER A 195 -16.27 -11.73 -23.08
C SER A 195 -15.63 -12.83 -23.92
N GLY A 196 -16.05 -13.00 -25.16
CA GLY A 196 -15.48 -13.98 -26.07
C GLY A 196 -15.47 -13.48 -27.50
N ASP A 197 -14.32 -13.59 -28.17
CA ASP A 197 -14.15 -13.13 -29.54
C ASP A 197 -14.71 -14.11 -30.56
N VAL A 198 -15.39 -13.57 -31.57
CA VAL A 198 -15.96 -14.36 -32.67
C VAL A 198 -14.89 -14.51 -33.75
N THR A 199 -14.25 -15.68 -33.79
CA THR A 199 -13.09 -15.94 -34.66
C THR A 199 -13.44 -16.69 -35.93
N THR A 200 -14.54 -17.45 -35.94
CA THR A 200 -14.94 -18.27 -37.10
C THR A 200 -16.13 -17.68 -37.84
N THR A 201 -16.16 -17.91 -39.17
CA THR A 201 -17.32 -17.52 -40.00
C THR A 201 -18.62 -18.18 -39.54
N HIS A 202 -18.57 -19.40 -38.97
CA HIS A 202 -19.75 -20.04 -38.41
C HIS A 202 -20.29 -19.28 -37.20
N GLN A 203 -19.42 -18.96 -36.23
CA GLN A 203 -19.79 -18.16 -35.06
C GLN A 203 -20.31 -16.76 -35.46
N PHE A 204 -19.70 -16.12 -36.46
CA PHE A 204 -20.18 -14.84 -37.00
C PHE A 204 -21.62 -14.93 -37.50
N LYS A 205 -21.93 -15.99 -38.28
CA LYS A 205 -23.29 -16.23 -38.81
C LYS A 205 -24.31 -16.53 -37.71
N THR A 206 -23.93 -17.30 -36.69
CA THR A 206 -24.84 -17.72 -35.61
C THR A 206 -25.03 -16.68 -34.52
N ASN A 207 -24.10 -15.74 -34.37
CA ASN A 207 -24.16 -14.65 -33.38
C ASN A 207 -24.53 -13.32 -34.05
N SER A 208 -25.42 -13.35 -35.05
CA SER A 208 -26.03 -12.15 -35.65
C SER A 208 -25.05 -11.14 -36.26
N GLY A 209 -23.85 -11.60 -36.65
CA GLY A 209 -22.79 -10.76 -37.20
C GLY A 209 -21.95 -10.01 -36.14
N ALA A 210 -22.04 -10.40 -34.87
CA ALA A 210 -21.23 -9.81 -33.81
C ALA A 210 -19.75 -10.17 -33.96
N SER A 211 -18.86 -9.22 -33.64
CA SER A 211 -17.42 -9.45 -33.49
C SER A 211 -17.05 -10.04 -32.12
N ARG A 212 -17.89 -9.81 -31.10
CA ARG A 212 -17.67 -10.25 -29.72
C ARG A 212 -19.00 -10.60 -29.05
N VAL A 213 -19.00 -11.66 -28.24
CA VAL A 213 -20.13 -12.09 -27.42
C VAL A 213 -19.84 -11.73 -25.97
N LEU A 214 -20.83 -11.17 -25.27
CA LEU A 214 -20.71 -10.74 -23.88
C LEU A 214 -21.70 -11.48 -22.99
N ARG A 215 -21.26 -11.89 -21.80
CA ARG A 215 -22.14 -12.26 -20.70
C ARG A 215 -22.19 -11.12 -19.71
N ARG A 216 -23.39 -10.58 -19.52
CA ARG A 216 -23.63 -9.43 -18.64
C ARG A 216 -24.68 -9.74 -17.59
N VAL A 217 -24.58 -9.09 -16.42
CA VAL A 217 -25.58 -9.17 -15.34
C VAL A 217 -26.18 -7.79 -15.10
N ALA A 218 -27.45 -7.75 -14.71
CA ALA A 218 -28.11 -6.49 -14.38
C ALA A 218 -27.38 -5.79 -13.23
N ALA A 219 -27.13 -4.50 -13.40
CA ALA A 219 -26.53 -3.63 -12.40
C ALA A 219 -27.52 -2.52 -12.02
N SER A 220 -27.31 -1.93 -10.86
CA SER A 220 -28.07 -0.78 -10.36
C SER A 220 -27.12 0.24 -9.77
N SER A 221 -27.53 1.50 -9.77
CA SER A 221 -26.75 2.60 -9.20
C SER A 221 -27.61 3.41 -8.23
N ASN A 222 -27.04 3.81 -7.09
CA ASN A 222 -27.71 4.59 -6.06
C ASN A 222 -26.71 5.47 -5.30
N THR A 223 -27.17 6.24 -4.31
CA THR A 223 -26.34 7.12 -3.47
C THR A 223 -26.45 6.80 -1.98
N ASN A 224 -26.87 5.59 -1.62
CA ASN A 224 -27.15 5.20 -0.23
C ASN A 224 -25.93 4.57 0.47
N GLY A 225 -24.89 4.19 -0.27
CA GLY A 225 -23.74 3.46 0.25
C GLY A 225 -24.04 2.03 0.71
N PRO A 226 -23.05 1.35 1.33
CA PRO A 226 -23.23 0.01 1.86
C PRO A 226 -24.07 0.00 3.14
N LYS A 227 -24.95 -1.00 3.29
CA LYS A 227 -25.89 -1.11 4.44
C LYS A 227 -25.24 -1.12 5.82
N VAL A 228 -23.97 -1.53 5.89
CA VAL A 228 -23.18 -1.62 7.13
C VAL A 228 -22.44 -0.32 7.45
N LEU A 229 -22.54 0.69 6.60
CA LEU A 229 -21.90 2.00 6.77
C LEU A 229 -22.99 3.08 6.90
N SER A 230 -22.84 3.92 7.92
CA SER A 230 -23.67 5.12 8.10
C SER A 230 -22.77 6.34 8.04
N THR A 231 -23.06 7.24 7.12
CA THR A 231 -22.31 8.49 6.91
C THR A 231 -23.22 9.70 6.94
N ASN A 232 -22.64 10.90 7.12
CA ASN A 232 -23.34 12.18 7.01
C ASN A 232 -23.42 12.72 5.57
N ILE A 233 -22.89 11.99 4.60
CA ILE A 233 -22.84 12.35 3.18
C ILE A 233 -23.48 11.25 2.33
N ALA A 234 -24.03 11.59 1.17
CA ALA A 234 -24.51 10.58 0.23
C ALA A 234 -23.31 9.83 -0.37
N VAL A 235 -23.41 8.50 -0.53
CA VAL A 235 -22.31 7.66 -1.02
C VAL A 235 -22.74 7.04 -2.34
N PRO A 236 -22.26 7.57 -3.49
CA PRO A 236 -22.52 7.00 -4.79
C PRO A 236 -22.05 5.55 -4.88
N GLY A 237 -22.86 4.65 -5.42
CA GLY A 237 -22.52 3.25 -5.52
C GLY A 237 -23.15 2.55 -6.72
N ILE A 238 -22.47 1.50 -7.19
CA ILE A 238 -22.89 0.61 -8.28
C ILE A 238 -22.95 -0.80 -7.71
N THR A 239 -24.06 -1.50 -7.88
CA THR A 239 -24.26 -2.87 -7.40
C THR A 239 -24.64 -3.80 -8.54
N ALA A 240 -23.92 -4.90 -8.68
CA ALA A 240 -24.15 -5.94 -9.68
C ALA A 240 -24.01 -7.33 -9.05
N GLY A 241 -25.14 -8.02 -8.83
CA GLY A 241 -25.15 -9.30 -8.12
C GLY A 241 -24.73 -9.16 -6.65
N LYS A 242 -23.70 -9.91 -6.23
CA LYS A 242 -23.13 -9.85 -4.87
C LYS A 242 -22.05 -8.77 -4.73
N ALA A 243 -21.59 -8.19 -5.85
CA ALA A 243 -20.49 -7.25 -5.85
C ALA A 243 -20.99 -5.80 -5.96
N ALA A 244 -20.28 -4.86 -5.34
CA ALA A 244 -20.57 -3.44 -5.46
C ALA A 244 -19.31 -2.57 -5.38
N LEU A 245 -19.36 -1.40 -6.02
CA LEU A 245 -18.40 -0.32 -5.83
C LEU A 245 -19.10 0.82 -5.10
N HIS A 246 -18.51 1.34 -4.02
CA HIS A 246 -19.01 2.50 -3.29
C HIS A 246 -17.94 3.59 -3.26
N PHE A 247 -18.28 4.77 -3.72
CA PHE A 247 -17.38 5.91 -3.89
C PHE A 247 -17.52 6.81 -2.68
N LEU A 248 -16.48 6.89 -1.85
CA LEU A 248 -16.36 7.86 -0.75
C LEU A 248 -15.45 9.00 -1.21
N PRO A 249 -15.36 10.13 -0.49
CA PRO A 249 -14.54 11.25 -0.97
C PRO A 249 -13.02 10.96 -0.94
N ASP A 250 -12.60 9.97 -0.15
CA ASP A 250 -11.21 9.57 0.08
C ASP A 250 -10.79 8.28 -0.62
N ARG A 251 -11.74 7.38 -0.91
CA ARG A 251 -11.47 6.04 -1.46
C ARG A 251 -12.69 5.45 -2.18
N VAL A 252 -12.47 4.37 -2.91
CA VAL A 252 -13.53 3.51 -3.45
C VAL A 252 -13.52 2.18 -2.71
N LEU A 253 -14.62 1.84 -2.02
CA LEU A 253 -14.82 0.53 -1.42
C LEU A 253 -15.28 -0.47 -2.48
N VAL A 254 -14.59 -1.61 -2.52
CA VAL A 254 -14.94 -2.76 -3.32
C VAL A 254 -15.59 -3.79 -2.41
N GLN A 255 -16.87 -4.07 -2.63
CA GLN A 255 -17.64 -5.04 -1.88
C GLN A 255 -17.84 -6.31 -2.72
N ASP A 256 -17.65 -7.47 -2.11
CA ASP A 256 -18.11 -8.76 -2.64
C ASP A 256 -18.80 -9.59 -1.54
N GLY A 257 -20.11 -9.74 -1.66
CA GLY A 257 -20.95 -10.33 -0.63
C GLY A 257 -20.90 -9.53 0.68
N ASN A 258 -20.37 -10.15 1.74
CA ASN A 258 -20.17 -9.53 3.06
C ASN A 258 -18.72 -9.09 3.30
N ARG A 259 -17.87 -9.11 2.26
CA ARG A 259 -16.46 -8.69 2.34
C ARG A 259 -16.25 -7.35 1.67
N PHE A 260 -15.35 -6.56 2.22
CA PHE A 260 -14.94 -5.25 1.75
C PHE A 260 -13.41 -5.20 1.60
N SER A 261 -12.96 -4.50 0.56
CA SER A 261 -11.61 -4.01 0.32
C SER A 261 -11.70 -2.56 -0.19
N ASP A 262 -10.57 -1.87 -0.39
CA ASP A 262 -10.55 -0.47 -0.78
C ASP A 262 -9.42 -0.07 -1.74
N ILE A 263 -9.74 0.89 -2.61
CA ILE A 263 -8.85 1.42 -3.64
C ILE A 263 -8.83 2.95 -3.54
N GLY A 264 -7.64 3.54 -3.39
CA GLY A 264 -7.46 4.99 -3.48
C GLY A 264 -7.71 5.52 -4.90
N TYR A 265 -8.24 6.75 -5.02
CA TYR A 265 -8.54 7.35 -6.34
C TYR A 265 -7.30 7.50 -7.23
N THR A 266 -6.10 7.68 -6.64
CA THR A 266 -4.81 7.74 -7.35
C THR A 266 -4.51 6.48 -8.17
N HIS A 267 -5.00 5.32 -7.72
CA HIS A 267 -4.80 4.03 -8.39
C HIS A 267 -6.01 3.62 -9.23
N LEU A 268 -7.03 4.48 -9.35
CA LEU A 268 -8.25 4.20 -10.11
C LEU A 268 -8.18 4.85 -11.50
N ARG A 269 -8.12 4.01 -12.53
CA ARG A 269 -8.23 4.43 -13.94
C ARG A 269 -9.68 4.31 -14.38
N VAL A 270 -10.22 5.38 -14.97
CA VAL A 270 -11.61 5.42 -15.49
C VAL A 270 -11.63 5.81 -16.95
N SER A 271 -12.07 4.88 -17.80
CA SER A 271 -12.36 5.13 -19.22
C SER A 271 -13.87 5.16 -19.45
N ALA A 272 -14.30 5.97 -20.41
CA ALA A 272 -15.69 6.02 -20.85
C ALA A 272 -15.70 6.06 -22.37
N GLY A 273 -16.69 5.41 -22.96
CA GLY A 273 -16.89 5.35 -24.40
C GLY A 273 -18.32 4.98 -24.73
N ASP A 274 -18.53 4.63 -25.98
CA ASP A 274 -19.77 4.04 -26.46
C ASP A 274 -19.51 2.74 -27.21
N THR A 275 -20.54 1.91 -27.26
CA THR A 275 -20.46 0.61 -27.92
C THR A 275 -21.78 0.30 -28.60
N GLN A 276 -21.69 -0.44 -29.71
CA GLN A 276 -22.86 -0.97 -30.40
C GLN A 276 -23.14 -2.37 -29.90
N PHE A 277 -24.37 -2.60 -29.45
CA PHE A 277 -24.80 -3.88 -28.90
C PHE A 277 -26.02 -4.39 -29.63
N ILE A 278 -25.98 -5.66 -30.06
CA ILE A 278 -27.12 -6.33 -30.70
C ILE A 278 -28.01 -6.88 -29.59
N GLU A 279 -29.21 -6.31 -29.43
CA GLU A 279 -30.14 -6.73 -28.38
C GLU A 279 -31.04 -7.86 -28.89
N ASP A 280 -31.09 -8.97 -28.17
CA ASP A 280 -31.91 -10.14 -28.51
C ASP A 280 -33.26 -10.18 -27.76
N GLY A 281 -33.46 -9.25 -26.83
CA GLY A 281 -34.65 -9.08 -26.00
C GLY A 281 -35.25 -7.68 -26.08
N ALA A 282 -35.96 -7.28 -25.03
CA ALA A 282 -36.60 -5.97 -24.96
C ALA A 282 -35.56 -4.85 -24.86
N THR A 283 -35.62 -3.86 -25.73
CA THR A 283 -34.71 -2.70 -25.74
C THR A 283 -35.13 -1.63 -24.73
N PRO A 284 -34.20 -0.99 -24.02
CA PRO A 284 -34.49 0.18 -23.19
C PRO A 284 -35.01 1.36 -24.02
N GLY A 285 -36.01 2.08 -23.51
CA GLY A 285 -36.62 3.22 -24.23
C GLY A 285 -35.75 4.49 -24.26
N ASP A 286 -34.73 4.55 -23.42
CA ASP A 286 -33.75 5.63 -23.30
C ASP A 286 -32.46 5.37 -24.11
N SER A 287 -32.42 4.28 -24.86
CA SER A 287 -31.29 3.90 -25.71
C SER A 287 -31.54 4.24 -27.18
N VAL A 288 -30.47 4.57 -27.92
CA VAL A 288 -30.58 4.96 -29.32
C VAL A 288 -30.34 3.75 -30.22
N ARG A 289 -31.31 3.42 -31.08
CA ARG A 289 -31.12 2.41 -32.13
C ARG A 289 -30.31 2.99 -33.28
N VAL A 290 -29.13 2.43 -33.53
CA VAL A 290 -28.21 2.86 -34.60
C VAL A 290 -28.27 1.97 -35.84
N GLY A 291 -28.86 0.79 -35.72
CA GLY A 291 -28.97 -0.14 -36.84
C GLY A 291 -29.87 -1.34 -36.56
N GLN A 292 -29.85 -2.28 -37.50
CA GLN A 292 -30.55 -3.55 -37.39
C GLN A 292 -29.68 -4.66 -38.03
N THR A 293 -29.72 -5.86 -37.48
CA THR A 293 -29.11 -7.06 -38.04
C THR A 293 -30.12 -8.21 -38.03
N TRP A 294 -29.79 -9.34 -38.65
CA TRP A 294 -30.61 -10.56 -38.58
C TRP A 294 -30.06 -11.49 -37.50
N GLN A 295 -30.95 -12.24 -36.84
CA GLN A 295 -30.52 -13.22 -35.83
C GLN A 295 -29.50 -14.21 -36.41
N TYR A 296 -29.73 -14.66 -37.64
CA TYR A 296 -28.79 -15.47 -38.42
C TYR A 296 -28.37 -14.72 -39.69
N VAL A 297 -27.08 -14.40 -39.82
CA VAL A 297 -26.55 -13.67 -40.98
C VAL A 297 -25.81 -14.59 -41.94
N ASN A 298 -25.68 -14.17 -43.19
CA ASN A 298 -24.75 -14.76 -44.15
C ASN A 298 -23.35 -14.13 -44.00
N VAL A 299 -22.37 -14.57 -44.81
CA VAL A 299 -20.98 -14.05 -44.73
C VAL A 299 -20.89 -12.53 -44.97
N LYS A 300 -21.86 -11.96 -45.70
CA LYS A 300 -21.92 -10.53 -46.03
C LYS A 300 -22.81 -9.73 -45.05
N GLY A 301 -23.26 -10.32 -43.94
CA GLY A 301 -24.12 -9.64 -42.95
C GLY A 301 -25.61 -9.55 -43.31
N GLY A 302 -26.02 -10.06 -44.48
CA GLY A 302 -27.43 -10.12 -44.88
C GLY A 302 -28.18 -11.31 -44.29
N PRO A 303 -29.51 -11.44 -44.49
CA PRO A 303 -30.30 -12.53 -43.92
C PRO A 303 -29.87 -13.90 -44.47
N ASP A 304 -29.63 -14.87 -43.58
CA ASP A 304 -29.49 -16.27 -43.98
C ASP A 304 -30.87 -16.85 -44.29
N ARG A 305 -31.13 -17.10 -45.58
CA ARG A 305 -32.41 -17.58 -46.11
C ARG A 305 -32.72 -19.04 -45.77
N ARG A 306 -31.78 -19.78 -45.15
CA ARG A 306 -32.02 -21.16 -44.69
C ARG A 306 -32.92 -21.21 -43.46
N TYR A 307 -33.08 -20.09 -42.74
CA TYR A 307 -33.92 -20.00 -41.55
C TYR A 307 -35.26 -19.33 -41.88
N LYS A 308 -36.36 -20.10 -41.78
CA LYS A 308 -37.72 -19.66 -42.15
C LYS A 308 -38.26 -18.53 -41.26
N ASN A 309 -37.84 -18.45 -40.00
CA ASN A 309 -38.27 -17.45 -39.00
C ASN A 309 -37.07 -16.64 -38.47
N ASN A 310 -36.25 -16.11 -39.36
CA ASN A 310 -35.09 -15.31 -38.98
C ASN A 310 -35.53 -13.90 -38.53
N ARG A 311 -35.48 -13.61 -37.23
CA ARG A 311 -35.91 -12.30 -36.70
C ARG A 311 -34.86 -11.21 -36.96
N VAL A 312 -35.33 -9.97 -37.12
CA VAL A 312 -34.47 -8.79 -37.14
C VAL A 312 -34.20 -8.34 -35.71
N LEU A 313 -32.94 -8.17 -35.36
CA LEU A 313 -32.47 -7.68 -34.07
C LEU A 313 -32.03 -6.22 -34.18
N PRO A 314 -32.40 -5.35 -33.22
CA PRO A 314 -31.92 -3.98 -33.18
C PRO A 314 -30.45 -3.91 -32.72
N ILE A 315 -29.69 -3.01 -33.35
CA ILE A 315 -28.35 -2.61 -32.89
C ILE A 315 -28.53 -1.31 -32.11
N MET A 316 -28.27 -1.37 -30.81
CA MET A 316 -28.42 -0.26 -29.87
C MET A 316 -27.06 0.35 -29.57
N ARG A 317 -27.02 1.67 -29.38
CA ARG A 317 -25.85 2.39 -28.88
C ARG A 317 -25.96 2.49 -27.37
N TYR A 318 -25.03 1.85 -26.67
CA TYR A 318 -24.90 1.88 -25.21
C TYR A 318 -23.64 2.65 -24.81
N GLY A 319 -23.67 3.26 -23.64
CA GLY A 319 -22.48 3.88 -23.05
C GLY A 319 -21.67 2.85 -22.27
N SER A 320 -20.36 2.87 -22.39
CA SER A 320 -19.45 2.05 -21.57
C SER A 320 -18.67 2.91 -20.60
N ILE A 321 -18.50 2.43 -19.37
CA ILE A 321 -17.56 2.98 -18.39
C ILE A 321 -16.79 1.82 -17.76
N ASP A 322 -15.47 1.91 -17.79
CA ASP A 322 -14.58 0.89 -17.22
C ASP A 322 -13.80 1.49 -16.06
N PHE A 323 -13.78 0.76 -14.94
CA PHE A 323 -12.98 1.07 -13.76
C PHE A 323 -11.88 0.02 -13.65
N ALA A 324 -10.63 0.45 -13.69
CA ALA A 324 -9.48 -0.43 -13.61
C ALA A 324 -8.45 0.05 -12.57
N SER A 325 -7.69 -0.87 -11.98
CA SER A 325 -6.57 -0.54 -11.09
C SER A 325 -5.40 -1.49 -11.30
N PRO A 326 -4.13 -1.03 -11.16
CA PRO A 326 -2.95 -1.91 -11.14
C PRO A 326 -3.03 -3.01 -10.08
N HIS A 327 -3.80 -2.80 -9.01
CA HIS A 327 -3.98 -3.75 -7.92
C HIS A 327 -5.01 -4.86 -8.22
N GLY A 328 -5.54 -4.92 -9.45
CA GLY A 328 -6.37 -6.05 -9.92
C GLY A 328 -7.86 -5.74 -10.12
N LEU A 329 -8.33 -4.52 -9.81
CA LEU A 329 -9.71 -4.14 -10.11
C LEU A 329 -9.94 -4.09 -11.62
N GLN A 330 -10.96 -4.80 -12.12
CA GLN A 330 -11.54 -4.57 -13.45
C GLN A 330 -13.06 -4.64 -13.40
N TRP A 331 -13.71 -3.53 -13.72
CA TRP A 331 -15.16 -3.39 -13.71
C TRP A 331 -15.62 -2.67 -14.97
N GLN A 332 -16.17 -3.44 -15.91
CA GLN A 332 -16.78 -2.91 -17.13
C GLN A 332 -18.30 -2.81 -16.97
N LEU A 333 -18.83 -1.60 -17.13
CA LEU A 333 -20.25 -1.29 -17.02
C LEU A 333 -20.79 -0.75 -18.35
N GLN A 334 -21.92 -1.28 -18.78
CA GLN A 334 -22.72 -0.76 -19.89
C GLN A 334 -23.98 -0.06 -19.36
N THR A 335 -24.34 1.04 -20.00
CA THR A 335 -25.50 1.87 -19.66
C THR A 335 -26.38 2.03 -20.89
N SER A 336 -27.71 1.98 -20.70
CA SER A 336 -28.66 2.16 -21.79
C SER A 336 -28.53 3.54 -22.46
N ARG A 337 -28.15 4.56 -21.68
CA ARG A 337 -27.87 5.91 -22.14
C ARG A 337 -26.41 6.08 -22.53
N ALA A 338 -26.14 6.30 -23.82
CA ALA A 338 -24.78 6.48 -24.33
C ALA A 338 -24.07 7.75 -23.81
N ASP A 339 -24.82 8.76 -23.39
CA ASP A 339 -24.31 10.03 -22.85
C ASP A 339 -24.03 10.00 -21.34
N ALA A 340 -24.50 8.97 -20.62
CA ALA A 340 -24.38 8.87 -19.16
C ALA A 340 -22.94 8.67 -18.63
N PRO A 341 -22.06 7.89 -19.27
CA PRO A 341 -20.70 7.65 -18.77
C PRO A 341 -19.79 8.89 -18.71
N ALA A 342 -19.89 9.80 -19.68
CA ALA A 342 -18.91 10.88 -19.83
C ALA A 342 -18.93 11.90 -18.68
N PRO A 343 -20.08 12.40 -18.20
CA PRO A 343 -20.14 13.28 -17.04
C PRO A 343 -19.62 12.62 -15.76
N VAL A 344 -19.94 11.35 -15.54
CA VAL A 344 -19.48 10.63 -14.33
C VAL A 344 -18.00 10.35 -14.38
N ARG A 345 -17.45 9.94 -15.54
CA ARG A 345 -16.00 9.85 -15.71
C ARG A 345 -15.34 11.19 -15.41
N HIS A 346 -15.83 12.28 -15.99
CA HIS A 346 -15.26 13.61 -15.78
C HIS A 346 -15.27 14.01 -14.30
N ALA A 347 -16.37 13.76 -13.60
CA ALA A 347 -16.45 13.98 -12.17
C ALA A 347 -15.44 13.11 -11.39
N ILE A 348 -15.27 11.82 -11.72
CA ILE A 348 -14.31 10.98 -10.99
C ILE A 348 -12.86 11.39 -11.25
N VAL A 349 -12.47 11.67 -12.51
CA VAL A 349 -11.08 12.00 -12.85
C VAL A 349 -10.64 13.39 -12.38
N THR A 350 -11.59 14.25 -12.00
CA THR A 350 -11.31 15.59 -11.45
C THR A 350 -11.13 15.60 -9.93
N ALA A 351 -11.04 14.41 -9.30
CA ALA A 351 -10.81 14.29 -7.87
C ALA A 351 -9.59 15.10 -7.42
N PRO A 352 -9.65 15.85 -6.30
CA PRO A 352 -8.48 16.57 -5.81
C PRO A 352 -7.31 15.63 -5.48
N ALA A 353 -7.59 14.40 -5.06
CA ALA A 353 -6.58 13.34 -4.93
C ALA A 353 -5.89 12.95 -6.27
N LEU A 354 -6.55 13.22 -7.39
CA LEU A 354 -6.00 13.09 -8.76
C LEU A 354 -5.42 14.41 -9.30
N LYS A 355 -5.61 15.56 -8.62
CA LYS A 355 -4.99 16.85 -8.96
C LYS A 355 -3.63 17.06 -8.29
N GLN A 356 -3.30 16.27 -7.25
CA GLN A 356 -1.97 16.27 -6.64
C GLN A 356 -0.86 15.72 -7.58
N THR A 357 -1.21 15.31 -8.80
CA THR A 357 -0.29 15.02 -9.91
C THR A 357 -0.26 16.14 -10.98
N THR A 358 -0.60 17.39 -10.64
CA THR A 358 -0.39 18.57 -11.51
C THR A 358 0.21 19.73 -10.70
N PRO A 359 1.27 20.42 -11.15
CA PRO A 359 1.91 21.50 -10.38
C PRO A 359 0.95 22.67 -10.13
N PRO A 360 1.01 23.34 -8.96
CA PRO A 360 0.12 24.46 -8.64
C PRO A 360 0.43 25.69 -9.51
N GLN A 361 -0.58 26.18 -10.24
CA GLN A 361 -0.53 27.53 -10.82
C GLN A 361 -0.56 28.60 -9.70
N ALA A 362 0.42 29.50 -9.74
CA ALA A 362 0.58 30.60 -8.79
C ALA A 362 -0.64 31.57 -8.77
N PRO A 363 -0.99 32.14 -7.60
CA PRO A 363 -2.11 33.06 -7.45
C PRO A 363 -1.84 34.39 -8.18
N GLN A 364 -2.77 34.77 -9.06
CA GLN A 364 -2.74 36.06 -9.77
C GLN A 364 -2.92 37.21 -8.78
N SER A 365 -1.83 37.94 -8.50
CA SER A 365 -1.90 39.24 -7.85
C SER A 365 -2.45 40.28 -8.83
N ARG A 366 -3.44 41.04 -8.37
CA ARG A 366 -3.97 42.23 -9.04
C ARG A 366 -2.84 43.22 -9.28
N ARG A 367 -2.52 43.51 -10.55
CA ARG A 367 -1.69 44.67 -10.92
C ARG A 367 -2.56 45.92 -11.14
N PRO A 368 -2.12 47.12 -10.72
CA PRO A 368 -2.72 48.38 -11.13
C PRO A 368 -2.39 48.69 -12.59
N ALA A 369 -3.32 49.40 -13.22
CA ALA A 369 -3.29 49.81 -14.63
C ALA A 369 -2.06 50.67 -14.98
N THR A 370 -1.39 50.33 -16.08
CA THR A 370 -0.55 51.26 -16.84
C THR A 370 -0.90 51.21 -18.33
N ARG A 371 -0.95 52.41 -18.90
CA ARG A 371 -1.48 52.79 -20.20
C ARG A 371 -0.78 52.13 -21.39
N ASN A 372 -1.60 51.71 -22.35
CA ASN A 372 -1.24 51.45 -23.74
C ASN A 372 -0.55 52.64 -24.42
N ARG A 373 0.46 52.34 -25.24
CA ARG A 373 0.72 53.04 -26.50
C ARG A 373 1.25 52.04 -27.53
N PRO A 374 0.64 51.94 -28.73
CA PRO A 374 1.12 51.06 -29.79
C PRO A 374 2.15 51.80 -30.66
N ILE A 375 3.22 51.12 -31.08
CA ILE A 375 3.96 51.50 -32.28
C ILE A 375 4.03 50.27 -33.17
N ASP A 376 3.65 50.54 -34.41
CA ASP A 376 3.37 49.65 -35.51
C ASP A 376 4.65 49.29 -36.28
N SER A 377 4.56 48.14 -36.93
CA SER A 377 5.34 47.57 -38.05
C SER A 377 6.52 48.35 -38.67
N ARG A 378 7.61 47.62 -38.96
CA ARG A 378 8.05 47.27 -40.33
C ARG A 378 9.39 46.52 -40.34
N SER A 379 9.39 45.37 -41.03
CA SER A 379 10.56 44.67 -41.57
C SER A 379 11.29 45.54 -42.62
N PRO A 380 12.57 45.26 -42.91
CA PRO A 380 12.85 44.51 -44.15
C PRO A 380 14.07 43.56 -44.09
N GLN A 381 13.96 42.43 -44.80
CA GLN A 381 15.07 41.71 -45.46
C GLN A 381 15.15 42.16 -46.94
N PRO A 382 16.14 41.75 -47.79
CA PRO A 382 17.30 40.85 -47.60
C PRO A 382 18.63 41.46 -48.15
N HIS A 383 19.75 40.72 -48.10
CA HIS A 383 20.63 40.44 -49.26
C HIS A 383 21.84 39.55 -48.88
N SER A 384 22.22 38.73 -49.85
CA SER A 384 23.19 37.63 -49.87
C SER A 384 24.64 38.06 -50.18
N SER A 385 25.64 37.39 -49.58
CA SER A 385 26.94 37.11 -50.20
C SER A 385 27.81 36.13 -49.37
N HIS A 386 28.22 35.01 -49.97
CA HIS A 386 29.40 34.20 -49.62
C HIS A 386 30.65 34.74 -50.36
N PRO A 387 31.89 34.24 -50.15
CA PRO A 387 32.66 33.91 -48.93
C PRO A 387 34.06 34.63 -48.97
N PRO A 388 35.08 34.31 -48.13
CA PRO A 388 35.95 33.17 -48.47
C PRO A 388 36.51 32.35 -47.29
N GLU A 389 36.89 31.15 -47.67
CA GLU A 389 37.67 30.11 -47.02
C GLU A 389 39.07 30.59 -46.61
N VAL A 390 39.46 30.35 -45.35
CA VAL A 390 40.82 30.59 -44.84
C VAL A 390 41.36 29.30 -44.25
N GLN A 391 42.37 28.75 -44.91
CA GLN A 391 43.29 27.73 -44.40
C GLN A 391 43.92 28.21 -43.10
N GLN A 392 43.80 27.44 -42.02
CA GLN A 392 44.67 27.56 -40.86
C GLN A 392 45.65 26.39 -40.80
N THR A 393 46.89 26.78 -41.05
CA THR A 393 48.16 26.12 -40.81
C THR A 393 48.26 25.42 -39.46
N GLN A 394 48.77 24.19 -39.50
CA GLN A 394 49.26 23.42 -38.37
C GLN A 394 50.41 24.17 -37.69
N ALA A 395 50.23 24.53 -36.41
CA ALA A 395 51.30 24.93 -35.52
C ALA A 395 51.43 23.88 -34.41
N ALA A 396 52.62 23.31 -34.29
CA ALA A 396 53.01 22.40 -33.22
C ALA A 396 52.91 23.10 -31.86
N GLY A 397 51.85 22.79 -31.11
CA GLY A 397 51.67 23.14 -29.71
C GLY A 397 51.80 21.88 -28.85
N LYS A 398 52.61 21.97 -27.79
CA LYS A 398 52.83 20.97 -26.73
C LYS A 398 51.57 20.16 -26.43
N SER A 399 51.68 18.82 -26.39
CA SER A 399 50.58 17.96 -25.98
C SER A 399 50.13 18.31 -24.57
N VAL A 400 49.03 19.02 -24.45
CA VAL A 400 48.23 19.05 -23.23
C VAL A 400 47.69 17.63 -23.08
N SER A 401 48.16 16.91 -22.05
CA SER A 401 47.60 15.62 -21.65
C SER A 401 46.09 15.76 -21.53
N THR A 402 45.32 15.04 -22.33
CA THR A 402 43.85 15.03 -22.32
C THR A 402 43.38 14.48 -20.98
N SER A 403 43.02 15.38 -20.08
CA SER A 403 42.39 15.06 -18.80
C SER A 403 40.96 14.58 -19.04
N GLY A 404 40.60 13.38 -18.58
CA GLY A 404 39.28 12.79 -18.87
C GLY A 404 39.00 11.46 -18.17
N PHE A 405 37.86 10.85 -18.50
CA PHE A 405 37.46 9.56 -17.96
C PHE A 405 38.23 8.40 -18.62
N ILE A 406 38.69 7.46 -17.80
CA ILE A 406 39.39 6.25 -18.21
C ILE A 406 38.49 5.06 -17.86
N SER A 407 37.91 4.40 -18.86
CA SER A 407 37.03 3.25 -18.64
C SER A 407 37.83 2.00 -18.25
N ALA A 408 37.56 1.48 -17.06
CA ALA A 408 38.06 0.21 -16.58
C ALA A 408 36.94 -0.84 -16.58
N ASN A 409 37.34 -2.09 -16.80
CA ASN A 409 36.46 -3.25 -16.78
C ASN A 409 36.89 -4.21 -15.67
N LEU A 410 35.92 -4.98 -15.17
CA LEU A 410 36.18 -6.14 -14.33
C LEU A 410 36.23 -7.40 -15.17
N ILE A 411 37.37 -8.09 -15.13
CA ILE A 411 37.64 -9.32 -15.87
C ILE A 411 38.13 -10.43 -14.93
N ARG A 412 37.94 -11.68 -15.34
CA ARG A 412 38.41 -12.86 -14.59
C ARG A 412 39.88 -13.18 -14.89
N GLN A 413 40.40 -12.76 -16.05
CA GLN A 413 41.82 -12.92 -16.35
C GLN A 413 42.67 -12.10 -15.35
N PRO A 414 43.65 -12.72 -14.66
CA PRO A 414 44.47 -12.01 -13.68
C PRO A 414 45.23 -10.84 -14.30
N THR A 415 45.16 -9.68 -13.66
CA THR A 415 45.99 -8.50 -13.94
C THR A 415 46.81 -8.12 -12.71
N ALA A 416 47.69 -7.13 -12.80
CA ALA A 416 48.40 -6.57 -11.64
C ALA A 416 47.48 -5.76 -10.70
N HIS A 417 46.18 -5.69 -10.98
CA HIS A 417 45.22 -4.80 -10.33
C HIS A 417 44.01 -5.59 -9.81
N PRO A 418 44.15 -6.41 -8.76
CA PRO A 418 43.02 -7.11 -8.18
C PRO A 418 41.98 -6.10 -7.67
N ALA A 419 40.70 -6.33 -7.96
CA ALA A 419 39.63 -5.42 -7.55
C ALA A 419 39.51 -5.30 -6.02
N SER A 420 39.93 -6.34 -5.29
CA SER A 420 39.97 -6.35 -3.83
C SER A 420 40.95 -5.33 -3.21
N ALA A 421 41.90 -4.81 -3.98
CA ALA A 421 42.85 -3.79 -3.53
C ALA A 421 42.38 -2.34 -3.83
N ALA A 422 41.24 -2.17 -4.49
CA ALA A 422 40.73 -0.86 -4.86
C ALA A 422 39.77 -0.28 -3.80
N THR A 423 39.73 1.04 -3.74
CA THR A 423 38.63 1.79 -3.11
C THR A 423 37.72 2.31 -4.21
N PHE A 424 36.41 2.22 -3.99
CA PHE A 424 35.40 2.60 -4.95
C PHE A 424 34.61 3.81 -4.44
N THR A 425 34.12 4.62 -5.36
CA THR A 425 33.03 5.56 -5.08
C THR A 425 31.89 5.25 -6.04
N ALA A 426 30.75 4.78 -5.52
CA ALA A 426 29.54 4.67 -6.31
C ALA A 426 28.92 6.06 -6.50
N ILE A 427 28.45 6.36 -7.70
CA ILE A 427 27.77 7.61 -8.05
C ILE A 427 26.46 7.31 -8.75
N ASP A 428 25.47 8.15 -8.49
CA ASP A 428 24.26 8.29 -9.28
C ASP A 428 23.86 9.78 -9.35
N LEU A 429 23.18 10.18 -10.42
CA LEU A 429 22.81 11.57 -10.71
C LEU A 429 21.35 11.64 -11.15
N GLU A 430 20.60 12.58 -10.56
CA GLU A 430 19.31 13.00 -11.11
C GLU A 430 19.50 14.29 -11.92
N THR A 431 18.76 14.40 -13.03
CA THR A 431 18.97 15.45 -14.04
C THR A 431 17.65 16.04 -14.53
N THR A 432 17.69 17.23 -15.14
CA THR A 432 16.49 17.90 -15.68
C THR A 432 15.89 17.22 -16.92
N GLY A 433 16.64 16.31 -17.54
CA GLY A 433 16.34 15.61 -18.79
C GLY A 433 17.55 14.77 -19.22
N LEU A 434 17.54 14.20 -20.42
CA LEU A 434 18.55 13.22 -20.86
C LEU A 434 19.67 13.80 -21.76
N ASP A 435 19.60 15.07 -22.16
CA ASP A 435 20.59 15.70 -23.03
C ASP A 435 21.59 16.56 -22.23
N PRO A 436 22.84 16.10 -21.99
CA PRO A 436 23.82 16.84 -21.21
C PRO A 436 24.21 18.20 -21.81
N SER A 437 23.90 18.46 -23.08
CA SER A 437 24.17 19.75 -23.72
C SER A 437 23.23 20.86 -23.25
N SER A 438 21.97 20.51 -22.94
CA SER A 438 20.91 21.43 -22.55
C SER A 438 20.45 21.21 -21.10
N ASP A 439 20.48 19.96 -20.63
CA ASP A 439 20.08 19.54 -19.29
C ASP A 439 21.19 19.65 -18.24
N GLN A 440 20.75 19.71 -16.98
CA GLN A 440 21.58 19.97 -15.82
C GLN A 440 21.36 18.94 -14.71
N ILE A 441 22.35 18.78 -13.85
CA ILE A 441 22.28 17.91 -12.67
C ILE A 441 21.45 18.64 -11.60
N VAL A 442 20.49 17.93 -11.00
CA VAL A 442 19.61 18.41 -9.92
C VAL A 442 19.84 17.68 -8.59
N GLU A 443 20.44 16.49 -8.61
CA GLU A 443 20.84 15.75 -7.40
C GLU A 443 22.10 14.93 -7.69
N ILE A 444 23.00 14.82 -6.70
CA ILE A 444 24.17 13.93 -6.74
C ILE A 444 24.20 13.07 -5.49
N GLY A 445 24.48 11.79 -5.65
CA GLY A 445 24.71 10.84 -4.56
C GLY A 445 26.04 10.13 -4.76
N LEU A 446 26.85 10.06 -3.70
CA LEU A 446 28.17 9.43 -3.69
C LEU A 446 28.31 8.54 -2.45
N VAL A 447 28.77 7.32 -2.65
CA VAL A 447 29.09 6.37 -1.57
C VAL A 447 30.50 5.87 -1.76
N LYS A 448 31.41 6.21 -0.84
CA LYS A 448 32.80 5.73 -0.84
C LYS A 448 32.92 4.48 0.01
N PHE A 449 33.51 3.42 -0.53
CA PHE A 449 33.63 2.14 0.16
C PHE A 449 34.86 1.35 -0.30
N SER A 450 35.37 0.50 0.58
CA SER A 450 36.40 -0.49 0.25
C SER A 450 35.78 -1.74 -0.37
N ALA A 451 36.60 -2.54 -1.06
CA ALA A 451 36.15 -3.74 -1.76
C ALA A 451 35.53 -4.82 -0.85
N ASP A 452 35.80 -4.80 0.46
CA ASP A 452 35.17 -5.66 1.47
C ASP A 452 33.75 -5.19 1.86
N GLY A 453 33.33 -4.04 1.36
CA GLY A 453 32.03 -3.44 1.60
C GLY A 453 31.99 -2.41 2.72
N THR A 454 33.10 -2.14 3.43
CA THR A 454 33.10 -1.12 4.48
C THR A 454 32.84 0.27 3.89
N ILE A 455 31.77 0.95 4.34
CA ILE A 455 31.49 2.33 3.95
C ILE A 455 32.48 3.25 4.66
N ILE A 456 33.16 4.08 3.87
CA ILE A 456 34.18 5.03 4.33
C ILE A 456 33.54 6.41 4.52
N ASP A 457 32.73 6.85 3.57
CA ASP A 457 32.08 8.17 3.58
C ASP A 457 30.88 8.17 2.63
N GLU A 458 29.94 9.09 2.84
CA GLU A 458 28.79 9.32 1.95
C GLU A 458 28.58 10.82 1.74
N PHE A 459 28.24 11.21 0.51
CA PHE A 459 27.92 12.58 0.16
C PHE A 459 26.68 12.61 -0.71
N ALA A 460 25.70 13.45 -0.36
CA ALA A 460 24.56 13.69 -1.24
C ALA A 460 24.03 15.10 -1.08
N THR A 461 23.61 15.71 -2.19
CA THR A 461 22.98 17.02 -2.17
C THR A 461 22.16 17.25 -3.44
N LEU A 462 21.06 17.98 -3.29
CA LEU A 462 20.39 18.68 -4.37
C LEU A 462 21.32 19.76 -4.94
N VAL A 463 21.07 20.13 -6.19
CA VAL A 463 21.79 21.14 -6.96
C VAL A 463 20.79 22.14 -7.52
N ASN A 464 21.04 23.44 -7.33
CA ASN A 464 20.14 24.48 -7.79
C ASN A 464 20.19 24.68 -9.32
N SER A 465 19.48 23.81 -10.03
CA SER A 465 19.37 23.75 -11.49
C SER A 465 17.89 23.55 -11.91
N PRO A 466 16.99 24.54 -11.72
CA PRO A 466 15.56 24.37 -11.98
C PRO A 466 15.24 24.17 -13.45
N GLY A 467 14.06 23.62 -13.73
CA GLY A 467 13.55 23.41 -15.08
C GLY A 467 13.54 21.95 -15.55
N SER A 468 13.45 20.97 -14.63
CA SER A 468 13.22 19.58 -15.01
C SER A 468 11.98 19.43 -15.89
N ASP A 469 12.13 18.69 -16.98
CA ASP A 469 11.01 18.30 -17.83
C ASP A 469 10.01 17.40 -17.07
N ALA A 470 8.84 17.17 -17.66
CA ALA A 470 7.77 16.44 -17.00
C ALA A 470 8.09 14.94 -16.80
N GLU A 471 8.94 14.34 -17.64
CA GLU A 471 9.30 12.93 -17.57
C GLU A 471 10.36 12.71 -16.49
N ALA A 472 11.42 13.52 -16.48
CA ALA A 472 12.45 13.54 -15.44
C ALA A 472 11.82 13.76 -14.06
N ARG A 473 10.95 14.77 -13.94
CA ARG A 473 10.24 15.07 -12.68
C ARG A 473 9.35 13.93 -12.21
N ALA A 474 8.69 13.22 -13.13
CA ALA A 474 7.88 12.05 -12.79
C ALA A 474 8.73 10.86 -12.31
N ILE A 475 10.02 10.81 -12.67
CA ILE A 475 10.97 9.79 -12.24
C ILE A 475 11.57 10.14 -10.87
N HIS A 476 12.25 11.28 -10.77
CA HIS A 476 13.04 11.65 -9.58
C HIS A 476 12.24 12.39 -8.49
N GLY A 477 11.08 12.98 -8.85
CA GLY A 477 10.18 13.63 -7.91
C GLY A 477 10.75 14.90 -7.25
N ILE A 478 11.61 15.64 -7.95
CA ILE A 478 12.23 16.89 -7.48
C ILE A 478 11.54 18.04 -8.18
N ASP A 479 10.86 18.90 -7.42
CA ASP A 479 10.24 20.12 -7.93
C ASP A 479 11.21 21.30 -7.83
N ASP A 480 10.98 22.36 -8.63
CA ASP A 480 11.83 23.56 -8.62
C ASP A 480 11.87 24.23 -7.23
N ASP A 481 10.80 24.09 -6.43
CA ASP A 481 10.72 24.59 -5.06
C ASP A 481 11.66 23.84 -4.10
N ASP A 482 11.98 22.57 -4.37
CA ASP A 482 12.95 21.79 -3.57
C ASP A 482 14.39 22.27 -3.77
N LEU A 483 14.67 22.91 -4.91
CA LEU A 483 16.01 23.38 -5.29
C LEU A 483 16.33 24.76 -4.69
N VAL A 484 15.34 25.42 -4.08
CA VAL A 484 15.51 26.74 -3.47
C VAL A 484 16.48 26.66 -2.29
N GLY A 485 17.60 27.36 -2.42
CA GLY A 485 18.64 27.41 -1.39
C GLY A 485 19.61 26.22 -1.41
N ALA A 486 19.45 25.29 -2.36
CA ALA A 486 20.45 24.27 -2.67
C ALA A 486 21.74 24.90 -3.22
N PRO A 487 22.90 24.24 -3.07
CA PRO A 487 24.17 24.73 -3.60
C PRO A 487 24.18 24.81 -5.14
N SER A 488 25.04 25.67 -5.67
CA SER A 488 25.29 25.73 -7.12
C SER A 488 26.13 24.54 -7.59
N ILE A 489 25.99 24.16 -8.87
CA ILE A 489 26.77 23.05 -9.44
C ILE A 489 28.28 23.24 -9.30
N THR A 490 28.79 24.48 -9.34
CA THR A 490 30.22 24.77 -9.16
C THR A 490 30.71 24.38 -7.76
N GLN A 491 29.93 24.66 -6.71
CA GLN A 491 30.27 24.28 -5.33
C GLN A 491 30.20 22.77 -5.16
N VAL A 492 29.17 22.15 -5.73
CA VAL A 492 28.95 20.70 -5.64
C VAL A 492 30.06 19.93 -6.35
N LEU A 493 30.46 20.36 -7.56
CA LEU A 493 31.50 19.68 -8.33
C LEU A 493 32.88 19.76 -7.66
N ASP A 494 33.23 20.87 -7.03
CA ASP A 494 34.52 20.99 -6.34
C ASP A 494 34.65 19.95 -5.22
N GLU A 495 33.64 19.85 -4.34
CA GLU A 495 33.58 18.83 -3.29
C GLU A 495 33.45 17.41 -3.88
N ALA A 496 32.59 17.19 -4.87
CA ALA A 496 32.40 15.87 -5.48
C ALA A 496 33.69 15.34 -6.12
N LEU A 497 34.44 16.18 -6.83
CA LEU A 497 35.71 15.81 -7.46
C LEU A 497 36.80 15.47 -6.43
N ALA A 498 36.80 16.15 -5.28
CA ALA A 498 37.67 15.80 -4.17
C ALA A 498 37.19 14.54 -3.43
N PHE A 499 35.89 14.33 -3.33
CA PHE A 499 35.30 13.12 -2.75
C PHE A 499 35.69 11.88 -3.55
N ILE A 500 35.62 11.91 -4.89
CA ILE A 500 35.97 10.75 -5.74
C ILE A 500 37.49 10.53 -5.89
N ALA A 501 38.31 11.49 -5.48
CA ALA A 501 39.77 11.41 -5.64
C ALA A 501 40.33 10.15 -4.95
N GLY A 502 41.27 9.47 -5.63
CA GLY A 502 41.87 8.22 -5.15
C GLY A 502 40.96 6.99 -5.20
N THR A 503 39.80 7.06 -5.87
CA THR A 503 38.87 5.94 -5.99
C THR A 503 38.52 5.62 -7.44
N VAL A 504 38.13 4.37 -7.70
CA VAL A 504 37.46 4.00 -8.95
C VAL A 504 36.01 4.46 -8.86
N LEU A 505 35.59 5.34 -9.77
CA LEU A 505 34.21 5.83 -9.83
C LEU A 505 33.31 4.77 -10.47
N VAL A 506 32.24 4.38 -9.80
CA VAL A 506 31.37 3.29 -10.20
C VAL A 506 29.96 3.82 -10.42
N ALA A 507 29.36 3.52 -11.56
CA ALA A 507 27.95 3.80 -11.78
C ALA A 507 27.27 2.58 -12.42
N HIS A 508 25.94 2.59 -12.43
CA HIS A 508 25.23 1.57 -13.18
C HIS A 508 25.37 1.77 -14.68
N ASN A 509 25.22 3.01 -15.16
CA ASN A 509 25.33 3.35 -16.58
C ASN A 509 26.35 4.47 -16.81
N CYS A 510 27.63 4.19 -16.54
CA CYS A 510 28.71 5.19 -16.50
C CYS A 510 28.76 6.20 -17.66
N ASP A 511 28.36 5.84 -18.88
CA ASP A 511 28.32 6.81 -20.00
C ASP A 511 27.45 8.03 -19.65
N PHE A 512 26.31 7.80 -19.00
CA PHE A 512 25.39 8.84 -18.57
C PHE A 512 26.06 9.79 -17.59
N GLU A 513 26.60 9.29 -16.47
CA GLU A 513 27.23 10.14 -15.46
C GLU A 513 28.45 10.87 -16.01
N GLN A 514 29.27 10.20 -16.83
CA GLN A 514 30.46 10.81 -17.45
C GLN A 514 30.09 12.01 -18.34
N ARG A 515 29.05 11.87 -19.16
CA ARG A 515 28.60 12.94 -20.06
C ARG A 515 28.06 14.15 -19.29
N PHE A 516 27.27 13.92 -18.24
CA PHE A 516 26.74 15.00 -17.39
C PHE A 516 27.84 15.68 -16.57
N LEU A 517 28.76 14.92 -15.95
CA LEU A 517 29.91 15.49 -15.23
C LEU A 517 30.82 16.30 -16.16
N THR A 518 31.06 15.82 -17.39
CA THR A 518 31.83 16.56 -18.40
C THR A 518 31.17 17.89 -18.76
N ALA A 519 29.87 17.87 -19.03
CA ALA A 519 29.13 19.09 -19.38
C ALA A 519 29.08 20.07 -18.21
N ALA A 520 28.84 19.56 -16.99
CA ALA A 520 28.79 20.36 -15.78
C ALA A 520 30.16 20.99 -15.46
N ALA A 521 31.26 20.24 -15.57
CA ALA A 521 32.61 20.77 -15.38
C ALA A 521 32.97 21.85 -16.41
N ARG A 522 32.59 21.66 -17.68
CA ARG A 522 32.74 22.69 -18.72
C ARG A 522 31.96 23.96 -18.40
N ARG A 523 30.69 23.83 -17.97
CA ARG A 523 29.84 24.98 -17.56
C ARG A 523 30.41 25.70 -16.34
N ALA A 524 30.98 24.95 -15.40
CA ALA A 524 31.61 25.49 -14.19
C ALA A 524 33.05 26.00 -14.40
N ASN A 525 33.60 25.88 -15.61
CA ASN A 525 34.99 26.19 -15.94
C ASN A 525 36.00 25.45 -15.03
N LEU A 526 35.70 24.19 -14.70
CA LEU A 526 36.52 23.29 -13.90
C LEU A 526 37.25 22.28 -14.80
N ALA A 527 38.53 22.06 -14.52
CA ALA A 527 39.30 21.01 -15.18
C ALA A 527 39.00 19.65 -14.53
N LEU A 528 38.49 18.70 -15.30
CA LEU A 528 38.28 17.34 -14.81
C LEU A 528 39.61 16.63 -14.57
N PRO A 529 39.82 15.95 -13.43
CA PRO A 529 40.92 15.01 -13.27
C PRO A 529 40.83 13.83 -14.24
N ASN A 530 41.92 13.05 -14.31
CA ASN A 530 41.81 11.69 -14.80
C ASN A 530 41.03 10.85 -13.79
N ILE A 531 39.85 10.39 -14.19
CA ILE A 531 38.95 9.61 -13.32
C ILE A 531 38.82 8.21 -13.92
N VAL A 532 39.27 7.20 -13.18
CA VAL A 532 39.05 5.79 -13.56
C VAL A 532 37.61 5.42 -13.25
N THR A 533 36.89 4.88 -14.22
CA THR A 533 35.46 4.54 -14.10
C THR A 533 35.21 3.05 -14.28
N LEU A 534 34.13 2.53 -13.69
CA LEU A 534 33.69 1.14 -13.82
C LEU A 534 32.17 1.07 -13.95
N CYS A 535 31.68 0.49 -15.04
CA CYS A 535 30.24 0.36 -15.32
C CYS A 535 29.71 -1.00 -14.85
N THR A 536 28.79 -1.01 -13.88
CA THR A 536 28.21 -2.28 -13.38
C THR A 536 27.21 -2.91 -14.35
N LEU A 537 26.54 -2.13 -15.20
CA LEU A 537 25.69 -2.67 -16.27
C LEU A 537 26.51 -3.46 -17.30
N GLU A 538 27.58 -2.84 -17.81
CA GLU A 538 28.50 -3.51 -18.74
C GLU A 538 29.13 -4.75 -18.08
N THR A 539 29.61 -4.60 -16.85
CA THR A 539 30.19 -5.74 -16.10
C THR A 539 29.18 -6.87 -15.98
N SER A 540 27.93 -6.57 -15.62
CA SER A 540 26.87 -7.58 -15.47
C SER A 540 26.58 -8.30 -16.79
N ARG A 541 26.44 -7.57 -17.90
CA ARG A 541 26.18 -8.17 -19.23
C ARG A 541 27.31 -9.08 -19.72
N ARG A 542 28.56 -8.70 -19.43
CA ARG A 542 29.76 -9.45 -19.84
C ARG A 542 30.00 -10.70 -18.98
N GLN A 543 29.71 -10.60 -17.69
CA GLN A 543 30.01 -11.65 -16.71
C GLN A 543 28.86 -12.64 -16.52
N LEU A 544 27.62 -12.19 -16.74
CA LEU A 544 26.40 -12.93 -16.41
C LEU A 544 25.51 -13.17 -17.64
N GLU A 545 24.70 -14.21 -17.55
CA GLU A 545 23.66 -14.60 -18.50
C GLU A 545 22.30 -14.41 -17.83
N GLY A 546 21.41 -13.63 -18.44
CA GLY A 546 20.10 -13.33 -17.88
C GLY A 546 19.32 -12.36 -18.75
N ARG A 547 18.07 -12.08 -18.34
CA ARG A 547 17.10 -11.29 -19.13
C ARG A 547 17.03 -9.82 -18.76
N ALA A 548 17.45 -9.44 -17.54
CA ALA A 548 17.30 -8.08 -17.05
C ALA A 548 18.55 -7.68 -16.27
N PHE A 549 19.17 -6.59 -16.70
CA PHE A 549 20.38 -6.04 -16.08
C PHE A 549 20.17 -4.63 -15.55
N SER A 550 18.93 -4.15 -15.42
CA SER A 550 18.65 -2.85 -14.79
C SER A 550 19.15 -2.80 -13.36
N LEU A 551 19.42 -1.61 -12.83
CA LEU A 551 19.88 -1.44 -11.46
C LEU A 551 18.93 -2.12 -10.47
N THR A 552 17.63 -1.98 -10.68
CA THR A 552 16.60 -2.62 -9.85
C THR A 552 16.68 -4.15 -9.89
N ALA A 553 16.86 -4.75 -11.07
CA ALA A 553 16.99 -6.21 -11.21
C ALA A 553 18.30 -6.73 -10.59
N MET A 554 19.40 -6.02 -10.81
CA MET A 554 20.70 -6.38 -10.25
C MET A 554 20.75 -6.19 -8.73
N TYR A 555 20.13 -5.13 -8.20
CA TYR A 555 19.99 -4.92 -6.75
C TYR A 555 19.18 -6.04 -6.09
N LYS A 556 18.07 -6.44 -6.74
CA LYS A 556 17.26 -7.58 -6.30
C LYS A 556 18.05 -8.88 -6.30
N THR A 557 18.89 -9.08 -7.31
CA THR A 557 19.81 -10.22 -7.38
C THR A 557 20.82 -10.19 -6.25
N ALA A 558 21.42 -9.03 -5.98
CA ALA A 558 22.45 -8.83 -4.98
C ALA A 558 21.95 -9.03 -3.54
N THR A 559 20.79 -8.45 -3.20
CA THR A 559 20.29 -8.37 -1.82
C THR A 559 19.15 -9.33 -1.51
N GLY A 560 18.45 -9.83 -2.54
CA GLY A 560 17.18 -10.54 -2.38
C GLY A 560 15.98 -9.63 -2.07
N GLY A 561 16.16 -8.32 -1.91
CA GLY A 561 15.13 -7.31 -1.65
C GLY A 561 14.88 -6.35 -2.82
N TRP A 562 13.80 -5.59 -2.78
CA TRP A 562 13.59 -4.46 -3.71
C TRP A 562 14.11 -3.17 -3.05
N SER A 563 14.62 -2.21 -3.83
CA SER A 563 15.11 -0.94 -3.28
C SER A 563 13.94 -0.02 -2.93
N ASP A 564 13.84 0.35 -1.66
CA ASP A 564 12.83 1.28 -1.14
C ASP A 564 13.20 2.77 -1.36
N GLN A 565 14.44 3.07 -1.78
CA GLN A 565 14.97 4.43 -2.02
C GLN A 565 15.20 4.73 -3.51
N LYS A 566 14.49 4.01 -4.39
CA LYS A 566 14.63 4.14 -5.85
C LYS A 566 14.39 5.59 -6.31
N HIS A 567 15.18 6.07 -7.26
CA HIS A 567 15.08 7.44 -7.79
C HIS A 567 15.41 8.52 -6.75
N THR A 568 16.31 8.16 -5.83
CA THR A 568 17.11 9.12 -5.06
C THR A 568 18.57 8.86 -5.40
N ALA A 569 19.33 9.91 -5.69
CA ALA A 569 20.72 9.72 -6.13
C ALA A 569 21.56 8.97 -5.09
N LEU A 570 21.36 9.22 -3.78
CA LEU A 570 22.07 8.47 -2.73
C LEU A 570 21.60 7.01 -2.64
N GLY A 571 20.29 6.77 -2.74
CA GLY A 571 19.72 5.43 -2.70
C GLY A 571 20.21 4.57 -3.86
N ASP A 572 20.24 5.12 -5.07
CA ASP A 572 20.71 4.41 -6.26
C ASP A 572 22.25 4.24 -6.26
N ALA A 573 23.02 5.20 -5.73
CA ALA A 573 24.45 5.00 -5.48
C ALA A 573 24.73 3.87 -4.47
N ARG A 574 23.93 3.76 -3.39
CA ARG A 574 24.00 2.63 -2.46
C ARG A 574 23.64 1.31 -3.15
N ALA A 575 22.65 1.32 -4.05
CA ALA A 575 22.29 0.15 -4.83
C ALA A 575 23.42 -0.29 -5.77
N VAL A 576 24.12 0.65 -6.42
CA VAL A 576 25.31 0.38 -7.24
C VAL A 576 26.41 -0.27 -6.42
N ARG A 577 26.65 0.21 -5.18
CA ARG A 577 27.59 -0.44 -4.24
C ARG A 577 27.21 -1.89 -3.98
N GLU A 578 25.96 -2.18 -3.64
CA GLU A 578 25.50 -3.55 -3.36
C GLU A 578 25.67 -4.47 -4.58
N VAL A 579 25.35 -3.98 -5.79
CA VAL A 579 25.55 -4.73 -7.03
C VAL A 579 27.03 -5.04 -7.26
N LEU A 580 27.92 -4.06 -7.08
CA LEU A 580 29.36 -4.28 -7.24
C LEU A 580 29.88 -5.29 -6.22
N LEU A 581 29.52 -5.16 -4.95
CA LEU A 581 29.95 -6.09 -3.90
C LEU A 581 29.47 -7.51 -4.19
N TRP A 582 28.22 -7.67 -4.65
CA TRP A 582 27.72 -8.97 -5.06
C TRP A 582 28.51 -9.55 -6.25
N LEU A 583 28.83 -8.73 -7.27
CA LEU A 583 29.68 -9.17 -8.39
C LEU A 583 31.07 -9.63 -7.90
N LEU A 584 31.70 -8.86 -7.01
CA LEU A 584 33.03 -9.18 -6.48
C LEU A 584 33.03 -10.45 -5.61
N HIS A 585 32.03 -10.65 -4.77
CA HIS A 585 31.96 -11.77 -3.82
C HIS A 585 31.41 -13.06 -4.43
N SER A 586 30.51 -12.97 -5.41
CA SER A 586 29.85 -14.15 -6.00
C SER A 586 30.52 -14.66 -7.28
N ALA A 587 31.53 -13.93 -7.80
CA ALA A 587 32.26 -14.35 -8.99
C ALA A 587 32.89 -15.74 -8.82
N PRO A 588 32.86 -16.59 -9.86
CA PRO A 588 33.47 -17.93 -9.80
C PRO A 588 35.00 -17.86 -9.66
N GLN A 589 35.61 -16.72 -10.01
CA GLN A 589 37.03 -16.43 -9.87
C GLN A 589 37.20 -14.96 -9.48
N PRO A 590 38.26 -14.59 -8.75
CA PRO A 590 38.52 -13.21 -8.36
C PRO A 590 38.57 -12.26 -9.57
N LEU A 591 37.81 -11.17 -9.50
CA LEU A 591 37.79 -10.15 -10.55
C LEU A 591 38.96 -9.17 -10.41
N HIS A 592 39.50 -8.76 -11.55
CA HIS A 592 40.63 -7.84 -11.68
C HIS A 592 40.23 -6.65 -12.56
N LEU A 593 40.78 -5.47 -12.23
CA LEU A 593 40.61 -4.27 -13.03
C LEU A 593 41.57 -4.30 -14.23
N THR A 594 41.09 -3.85 -15.39
CA THR A 594 41.93 -3.68 -16.60
C THR A 594 42.87 -2.48 -16.53
N HIS A 595 42.63 -1.56 -15.61
CA HIS A 595 43.43 -0.36 -15.38
C HIS A 595 43.84 -0.28 -13.91
N ALA A 596 44.99 0.34 -13.63
CA ALA A 596 45.43 0.56 -12.27
C ALA A 596 44.41 1.43 -11.51
N PRO A 597 44.04 1.06 -10.28
CA PRO A 597 43.26 1.96 -9.44
C PRO A 597 44.05 3.25 -9.20
N PRO A 598 43.38 4.41 -9.15
CA PRO A 598 44.05 5.68 -8.93
C PRO A 598 44.72 5.70 -7.55
N LEU A 599 45.90 6.31 -7.48
CA LEU A 599 46.59 6.57 -6.21
C LEU A 599 45.86 7.69 -5.46
N GLY A 600 45.83 7.58 -4.13
CA GLY A 600 45.20 8.57 -3.27
C GLY A 600 45.96 9.89 -3.29
N ASP A 601 45.44 10.87 -4.04
CA ASP A 601 45.81 12.27 -3.89
C ASP A 601 44.67 12.99 -3.18
N GLU A 602 44.94 13.50 -1.97
CA GLU A 602 44.00 14.38 -1.28
C GLU A 602 43.91 15.70 -2.04
N ARG A 603 42.73 15.98 -2.59
CA ARG A 603 42.41 17.30 -3.11
C ARG A 603 41.81 18.16 -2.00
N PRO A 604 42.40 19.32 -1.69
CA PRO A 604 41.71 20.30 -0.86
C PRO A 604 40.48 20.81 -1.61
N PHE A 605 39.35 20.88 -0.93
CA PHE A 605 38.09 21.41 -1.47
C PHE A 605 37.41 22.30 -0.44
N SER A 606 36.54 23.19 -0.92
CA SER A 606 35.66 23.96 -0.04
C SER A 606 34.41 23.14 0.27
N GLU A 607 34.08 23.00 1.56
CA GLU A 607 32.85 22.32 1.95
C GLU A 607 31.62 23.01 1.34
N CYS A 608 30.83 22.23 0.59
CA CYS A 608 29.58 22.61 -0.01
C CYS A 608 28.44 22.47 1.01
N PRO A 609 27.54 23.45 1.14
CA PRO A 609 26.36 23.30 1.97
C PRO A 609 25.45 22.23 1.36
N VAL A 610 25.28 21.09 2.04
CA VAL A 610 24.42 20.02 1.55
C VAL A 610 22.95 20.35 1.75
N SER A 611 22.13 20.02 0.76
CA SER A 611 20.68 20.04 0.84
C SER A 611 20.17 18.66 0.45
N CYS A 612 19.93 17.81 1.43
CA CYS A 612 19.51 16.43 1.18
C CYS A 612 17.99 16.35 1.02
N ARG A 613 17.54 15.48 0.12
CA ARG A 613 16.14 15.12 -0.02
C ARG A 613 15.87 13.81 0.75
N PRO A 614 14.91 13.81 1.67
CA PRO A 614 14.53 12.62 2.41
C PRO A 614 13.60 11.77 1.56
N VAL A 615 13.64 10.46 1.81
CA VAL A 615 12.66 9.53 1.28
C VAL A 615 11.34 9.75 2.04
N PRO A 616 10.17 9.73 1.37
CA PRO A 616 8.88 9.83 2.05
C PRO A 616 8.71 8.78 3.14
N LEU A 617 8.16 9.19 4.29
CA LEU A 617 7.94 8.30 5.42
C LEU A 617 6.90 7.21 5.07
N THR A 618 7.26 5.93 5.23
CA THR A 618 6.29 4.84 5.09
C THR A 618 5.62 4.46 6.40
N ARG A 619 6.22 4.82 7.53
CA ARG A 619 5.77 4.51 8.90
C ARG A 619 5.86 5.75 9.80
N CYS A 620 5.26 5.69 11.00
CA CYS A 620 5.44 6.71 12.05
C CYS A 620 6.82 6.57 12.73
N SER A 621 7.90 6.54 11.96
CA SER A 621 9.28 6.48 12.44
C SER A 621 10.15 7.35 11.56
N VAL A 622 11.04 8.11 12.18
CA VAL A 622 12.08 8.88 11.48
C VAL A 622 13.33 8.06 11.20
N ALA A 623 13.36 6.76 11.50
CA ALA A 623 14.51 5.90 11.17
C ALA A 623 14.80 5.90 9.66
N GLU A 624 13.76 5.67 8.84
CA GLU A 624 13.83 5.68 7.38
C GLU A 624 14.32 7.05 6.85
N LEU A 625 13.87 8.13 7.51
CA LEU A 625 14.36 9.48 7.25
C LEU A 625 15.86 9.58 7.52
N LEU A 626 16.31 9.26 8.74
CA LEU A 626 17.72 9.44 9.13
C LEU A 626 18.67 8.61 8.27
N ASP A 627 18.22 7.44 7.82
CA ASP A 627 18.98 6.57 6.92
C ASP A 627 19.03 7.12 5.49
N SER A 628 18.03 7.90 5.05
CA SER A 628 18.06 8.57 3.74
C SER A 628 19.08 9.71 3.64
N PHE A 629 19.60 10.21 4.77
CA PHE A 629 20.68 11.20 4.77
C PHE A 629 22.05 10.53 4.60
N PRO A 630 23.06 11.26 4.11
CA PRO A 630 24.44 10.76 4.05
C PRO A 630 24.96 10.33 5.42
N GLN A 631 25.45 9.09 5.50
CA GLN A 631 26.12 8.52 6.68
C GLN A 631 27.62 8.87 6.64
N SER A 632 27.90 10.17 6.70
CA SER A 632 29.28 10.69 6.69
C SER A 632 29.85 10.84 8.10
N PRO A 633 31.10 10.38 8.36
CA PRO A 633 31.82 10.68 9.60
C PRO A 633 32.30 12.14 9.67
N LYS A 634 32.38 12.85 8.54
CA LYS A 634 32.71 14.28 8.52
C LYS A 634 31.53 15.07 9.07
N GLN A 635 31.80 15.86 10.10
CA GLN A 635 30.81 16.76 10.68
C GLN A 635 30.65 18.00 9.79
N ARG A 636 29.40 18.34 9.49
CA ARG A 636 29.06 19.57 8.77
C ARG A 636 28.64 20.65 9.75
N ALA A 637 28.93 21.90 9.42
CA ALA A 637 28.53 23.04 10.27
C ALA A 637 27.00 23.17 10.42
N GLY A 638 26.24 22.79 9.38
CA GLY A 638 24.80 22.94 9.33
C GLY A 638 24.32 24.39 9.26
N ASP A 639 23.00 24.59 9.28
CA ASP A 639 22.38 25.89 9.53
C ASP A 639 21.95 25.96 11.01
N PRO A 640 22.55 26.85 11.83
CA PRO A 640 22.29 26.87 13.27
C PRO A 640 20.83 27.24 13.59
N VAL A 641 20.21 28.13 12.83
CA VAL A 641 18.81 28.54 13.06
C VAL A 641 17.87 27.37 12.75
N GLN A 642 18.11 26.68 11.64
CA GLN A 642 17.27 25.53 11.26
C GLN A 642 17.49 24.34 12.20
N SER A 643 18.70 24.18 12.73
CA SER A 643 19.05 23.15 13.71
C SER A 643 18.38 23.41 15.06
N GLU A 644 18.34 24.66 15.54
CA GLU A 644 17.60 25.03 16.75
C GLU A 644 16.10 24.78 16.60
N GLN A 645 15.51 25.14 15.45
CA GLN A 645 14.11 24.85 15.13
C GLN A 645 13.82 23.34 15.10
N TYR A 646 14.74 22.55 14.55
CA TYR A 646 14.64 21.09 14.55
C TYR A 646 14.65 20.51 15.96
N VAL A 647 15.55 20.98 16.82
CA VAL A 647 15.63 20.55 18.22
C VAL A 647 14.38 20.93 19.00
N ALA A 648 13.83 22.13 18.78
CA ALA A 648 12.58 22.54 19.43
C ALA A 648 11.40 21.64 19.01
N LEU A 649 11.26 21.37 17.71
CA LEU A 649 10.22 20.47 17.20
C LEU A 649 10.38 19.04 17.73
N LEU A 650 11.62 18.58 17.85
CA LEU A 650 11.95 17.27 18.41
C LEU A 650 11.64 17.18 19.90
N ALA A 651 11.86 18.25 20.67
CA ALA A 651 11.50 18.30 22.08
C ALA A 651 9.98 18.23 22.26
N ASP A 652 9.21 18.99 21.47
CA ASP A 652 7.75 18.95 21.48
C ASP A 652 7.21 17.55 21.11
N ALA A 653 7.82 16.90 20.12
CA ALA A 653 7.40 15.60 19.61
C ALA A 653 7.69 14.41 20.55
N VAL A 654 8.58 14.59 21.53
CA VAL A 654 8.96 13.54 22.49
C VAL A 654 8.30 13.74 23.86
N ASP A 655 7.73 14.92 24.12
CA ASP A 655 7.15 15.31 25.42
C ASP A 655 6.06 14.35 25.93
N ASP A 656 5.23 13.80 25.03
CA ASP A 656 4.17 12.84 25.38
C ASP A 656 4.61 11.35 25.31
N GLY A 657 5.89 11.12 25.03
CA GLY A 657 6.49 9.79 24.90
C GLY A 657 6.14 9.06 23.60
N ARG A 658 5.50 9.71 22.61
CA ARG A 658 5.01 9.05 21.38
C ARG A 658 5.11 9.95 20.16
N LEU A 659 5.78 9.45 19.12
CA LEU A 659 5.85 10.16 17.86
C LEU A 659 4.62 9.91 16.97
N THR A 660 3.87 10.96 16.62
CA THR A 660 2.80 10.90 15.62
C THR A 660 3.35 11.05 14.20
N HIS A 661 2.57 10.62 13.19
CA HIS A 661 2.96 10.78 11.78
C HIS A 661 3.16 12.27 11.39
N ALA A 662 2.33 13.18 11.94
CA ALA A 662 2.44 14.60 11.65
C ALA A 662 3.72 15.22 12.23
N GLU A 663 4.12 14.80 13.42
CA GLU A 663 5.40 15.21 14.02
C GLU A 663 6.59 14.62 13.25
N ALA A 664 6.51 13.36 12.86
CA ALA A 664 7.54 12.72 12.03
C ALA A 664 7.69 13.41 10.66
N ASP A 665 6.58 13.79 10.02
CA ASP A 665 6.59 14.54 8.75
C ASP A 665 7.13 15.96 8.93
N ALA A 666 6.74 16.66 10.00
CA ALA A 666 7.28 17.98 10.32
C ALA A 666 8.80 17.92 10.59
N LEU A 667 9.26 16.92 11.35
CA LEU A 667 10.69 16.65 11.56
C LEU A 667 11.37 16.38 10.22
N THR A 668 10.79 15.55 9.37
CA THR A 668 11.30 15.24 8.02
C THR A 668 11.50 16.51 7.18
N GLN A 669 10.48 17.36 7.10
CA GLN A 669 10.57 18.62 6.35
C GLN A 669 11.61 19.58 6.93
N GLN A 670 11.73 19.63 8.26
CA GLN A 670 12.68 20.50 8.93
C GLN A 670 14.13 19.98 8.83
N ALA A 671 14.34 18.66 8.86
CA ALA A 671 15.66 18.02 8.72
C ALA A 671 16.37 18.46 7.44
N ARG A 672 15.63 18.61 6.32
CA ARG A 672 16.12 19.09 5.01
C ARG A 672 16.84 20.44 5.09
N ARG A 673 16.41 21.28 6.02
CA ARG A 673 16.91 22.65 6.17
C ARG A 673 18.10 22.74 7.11
N THR A 674 18.33 21.72 7.94
CA THR A 674 19.45 21.69 8.90
C THR A 674 20.82 21.59 8.23
N ARG A 675 20.88 21.00 7.01
CA ARG A 675 22.14 20.72 6.28
C ARG A 675 23.10 19.81 7.07
N LEU A 676 22.56 19.02 7.99
CA LEU A 676 23.30 18.05 8.81
C LEU A 676 23.30 16.67 8.16
N THR A 677 24.25 15.82 8.55
CA THR A 677 24.32 14.41 8.13
C THR A 677 23.40 13.53 8.99
N GLY A 678 23.13 12.31 8.52
CA GLY A 678 22.31 11.33 9.27
C GLY A 678 22.83 11.08 10.70
N PRO A 679 24.15 10.84 10.90
CA PRO A 679 24.73 10.69 12.24
C PRO A 679 24.58 11.93 13.14
N GLN A 680 24.70 13.14 12.58
CA GLN A 680 24.50 14.39 13.34
C GLN A 680 23.03 14.53 13.80
N LEU A 681 22.07 14.27 12.90
CA LEU A 681 20.64 14.28 13.23
C LEU A 681 20.30 13.20 14.28
N ARG A 682 20.83 11.98 14.13
CA ARG A 682 20.67 10.90 15.13
C ARG A 682 21.24 11.30 16.49
N GLY A 683 22.34 12.05 16.51
CA GLY A 683 22.88 12.65 17.73
C GLY A 683 21.94 13.66 18.41
N LEU A 684 21.15 14.43 17.64
CA LEU A 684 20.10 15.29 18.19
C LEU A 684 18.94 14.45 18.77
N HIS A 685 18.59 13.35 18.13
CA HIS A 685 17.55 12.41 18.61
C HIS A 685 17.94 11.75 19.92
N GLN A 686 19.20 11.32 20.03
CA GLN A 686 19.73 10.77 21.28
C GLN A 686 19.67 11.80 22.41
N LYS A 687 20.00 13.07 22.14
CA LYS A 687 19.90 14.14 23.15
C LYS A 687 18.46 14.41 23.60
N ALA A 688 17.50 14.37 22.67
CA ALA A 688 16.08 14.54 23.00
C ALA A 688 15.56 13.37 23.84
N TRP A 689 15.97 12.14 23.51
CA TRP A 689 15.72 10.97 24.34
C TRP A 689 16.28 11.14 25.76
N ASP A 690 17.55 11.51 25.88
CA ASP A 690 18.23 11.68 27.17
C ASP A 690 17.58 12.79 28.03
N ALA A 691 17.04 13.83 27.39
CA ALA A 691 16.29 14.89 28.07
C ALA A 691 14.92 14.41 28.60
N THR A 692 14.28 13.49 27.88
CA THR A 692 12.98 12.92 28.24
C THR A 692 13.10 11.87 29.35
N TYR A 693 14.19 11.09 29.31
CA TYR A 693 14.48 10.04 30.29
C TYR A 693 15.83 10.27 30.99
N PRO A 694 15.97 11.34 31.80
CA PRO A 694 17.24 11.69 32.43
C PRO A 694 17.77 10.59 33.37
N ASP A 695 16.86 9.86 34.01
CA ASP A 695 17.19 8.79 34.96
C ASP A 695 17.39 7.41 34.29
N ALA A 696 17.15 7.27 32.98
CA ALA A 696 17.22 5.97 32.30
C ALA A 696 18.62 5.35 32.35
N HIS A 697 19.68 6.14 32.41
CA HIS A 697 21.06 5.64 32.50
C HIS A 697 21.37 5.00 33.85
N ASN A 698 20.68 5.39 34.92
CA ASN A 698 20.91 4.91 36.30
C ASN A 698 19.84 3.93 36.79
N THR A 699 18.80 3.69 35.98
CA THR A 699 17.66 2.84 36.36
C THR A 699 17.84 1.44 35.80
N ASP A 700 17.67 0.41 36.64
CA ASP A 700 17.54 -0.97 36.15
C ASP A 700 16.19 -1.12 35.44
N TRP A 701 16.21 -1.19 34.11
CA TRP A 701 15.00 -1.28 33.30
C TRP A 701 14.16 -2.54 33.59
N ARG A 702 14.74 -3.57 34.23
CA ARG A 702 13.99 -4.76 34.70
C ARG A 702 12.98 -4.43 35.80
N ALA A 703 13.25 -3.39 36.59
CA ALA A 703 12.36 -2.95 37.67
C ALA A 703 11.15 -2.14 37.18
N LEU A 704 11.18 -1.66 35.92
CA LEU A 704 10.09 -0.87 35.34
C LEU A 704 8.84 -1.72 35.08
N ALA A 705 7.70 -1.06 34.85
CA ALA A 705 6.50 -1.77 34.42
C ALA A 705 6.63 -2.27 32.96
N LEU A 706 5.94 -3.36 32.60
CA LEU A 706 5.95 -3.86 31.21
C LEU A 706 5.46 -2.82 30.21
N VAL A 707 4.45 -2.03 30.59
CA VAL A 707 3.88 -0.97 29.73
C VAL A 707 4.93 0.11 29.47
N GLU A 708 5.64 0.53 30.50
CA GLU A 708 6.68 1.56 30.43
C GLU A 708 7.86 1.12 29.57
N ARG A 709 8.37 -0.11 29.74
CA ARG A 709 9.40 -0.67 28.84
C ARG A 709 8.97 -0.68 27.38
N ARG A 710 7.70 -1.01 27.12
CA ARG A 710 7.16 -1.02 25.74
C ARG A 710 7.04 0.38 25.17
N GLU A 711 6.62 1.37 25.95
CA GLU A 711 6.56 2.77 25.50
C GLU A 711 7.96 3.30 25.20
N MET A 712 8.94 3.02 26.06
CA MET A 712 10.35 3.32 25.82
C MET A 712 10.88 2.69 24.51
N TYR A 713 10.59 1.40 24.29
CA TYR A 713 10.99 0.72 23.06
C TYR A 713 10.38 1.38 21.82
N LEU A 714 9.07 1.64 21.83
CA LEU A 714 8.37 2.23 20.70
C LEU A 714 8.88 3.64 20.39
N LEU A 715 9.19 4.44 21.41
CA LEU A 715 9.74 5.77 21.21
C LEU A 715 11.18 5.72 20.69
N ALA A 716 12.04 4.86 21.22
CA ALA A 716 13.41 4.70 20.72
C ALA A 716 13.45 4.25 19.25
N ASP A 717 12.56 3.31 18.88
CA ASP A 717 12.38 2.85 17.50
C ASP A 717 11.83 3.96 16.59
N ALA A 718 10.83 4.71 17.05
CA ALA A 718 10.25 5.83 16.31
C ALA A 718 11.23 6.99 16.10
N LEU A 719 12.17 7.20 17.05
CA LEU A 719 13.24 8.20 16.96
C LEU A 719 14.43 7.76 16.09
N GLY A 720 14.45 6.52 15.59
CA GLY A 720 15.56 6.01 14.78
C GLY A 720 16.84 5.79 15.58
N LEU A 721 16.69 5.30 16.82
CA LEU A 721 17.78 4.93 17.73
C LEU A 721 17.87 3.39 17.86
N PRO A 722 18.36 2.67 16.82
CA PRO A 722 18.26 1.21 16.75
C PRO A 722 19.02 0.49 17.85
N GLU A 723 20.21 0.97 18.23
CA GLU A 723 21.01 0.37 19.32
C GLU A 723 20.28 0.46 20.67
N LEU A 724 19.62 1.59 20.92
CA LEU A 724 18.85 1.82 22.13
C LEU A 724 17.59 0.95 22.14
N ALA A 725 16.85 0.92 21.03
CA ALA A 725 15.66 0.08 20.87
C ALA A 725 16.00 -1.41 21.06
N ALA A 726 17.12 -1.88 20.50
CA ALA A 726 17.60 -3.25 20.68
C ALA A 726 17.87 -3.58 22.16
N ARG A 727 18.63 -2.72 22.86
CA ARG A 727 18.90 -2.89 24.29
C ARG A 727 17.63 -2.95 25.14
N ILE A 728 16.63 -2.12 24.84
CA ILE A 728 15.35 -2.14 25.57
C ILE A 728 14.59 -3.44 25.27
N ASN A 729 14.57 -3.86 24.00
CA ASN A 729 13.91 -5.10 23.59
C ASN A 729 14.52 -6.34 24.27
N ASP A 730 15.85 -6.40 24.42
CA ASP A 730 16.52 -7.49 25.14
C ASP A 730 16.01 -7.61 26.58
N VAL A 731 15.87 -6.48 27.28
CA VAL A 731 15.29 -6.45 28.64
C VAL A 731 13.82 -6.89 28.65
N ILE A 732 13.03 -6.52 27.64
CA ILE A 732 11.64 -6.97 27.51
C ILE A 732 11.59 -8.50 27.36
N GLN A 733 12.47 -9.08 26.54
CA GLN A 733 12.52 -10.54 26.34
C GLN A 733 12.97 -11.27 27.61
N GLU A 734 13.97 -10.75 28.33
CA GLU A 734 14.42 -11.32 29.60
C GLU A 734 13.32 -11.34 30.67
N CYS A 735 12.46 -10.32 30.70
CA CYS A 735 11.35 -10.21 31.65
C CYS A 735 10.08 -10.95 31.21
N ALA A 736 10.06 -11.53 30.00
CA ALA A 736 8.87 -12.17 29.46
C ALA A 736 8.62 -13.52 30.15
N GLU A 737 7.39 -13.76 30.59
CA GLU A 737 7.00 -15.10 31.05
C GLU A 737 7.13 -16.10 29.90
N PRO A 738 7.61 -17.33 30.17
CA PRO A 738 7.69 -18.37 29.16
C PRO A 738 6.30 -18.58 28.57
N ALA A 739 6.22 -18.61 27.23
CA ALA A 739 4.96 -18.87 26.55
C ALA A 739 4.39 -20.22 27.05
N PRO A 740 3.08 -20.27 27.39
CA PRO A 740 2.49 -21.53 27.84
C PRO A 740 2.63 -22.58 26.72
N PRO A 741 2.85 -23.86 27.07
CA PRO A 741 3.00 -24.93 26.08
C PRO A 741 1.79 -24.97 25.15
N ALA A 742 2.02 -25.31 23.88
CA ALA A 742 0.96 -25.32 22.84
C ALA A 742 -0.24 -26.18 23.25
N GLU A 743 0.04 -27.26 23.98
CA GLU A 743 -0.90 -28.23 24.56
C GLU A 743 -1.95 -27.60 25.48
N ALA A 744 -1.63 -26.49 26.16
CA ALA A 744 -2.55 -25.78 27.06
C ALA A 744 -3.76 -25.15 26.36
N ARG A 745 -3.86 -25.32 25.03
CA ARG A 745 -4.96 -24.84 24.21
C ARG A 745 -5.78 -25.97 23.58
N TYR A 746 -5.34 -27.23 23.67
CA TYR A 746 -5.93 -28.37 22.95
C TYR A 746 -7.38 -28.62 23.34
N LEU A 747 -7.71 -28.48 24.63
CA LEU A 747 -9.03 -28.81 25.15
C LEU A 747 -9.88 -27.59 25.54
N ARG A 748 -9.59 -26.38 25.02
CA ARG A 748 -10.35 -25.14 25.33
C ARG A 748 -11.86 -25.22 25.11
N GLY A 749 -12.31 -26.13 24.22
CA GLY A 749 -13.73 -26.40 23.94
C GLY A 749 -14.34 -27.50 24.80
N LEU A 750 -13.54 -28.29 25.52
CA LEU A 750 -14.00 -29.38 26.38
C LEU A 750 -14.42 -28.81 27.74
N ARG A 751 -15.67 -29.04 28.11
CA ARG A 751 -16.22 -28.66 29.42
C ARG A 751 -16.68 -29.91 30.16
N ILE A 752 -16.06 -30.20 31.30
CA ILE A 752 -16.32 -31.41 32.10
C ILE A 752 -16.56 -31.03 33.55
N ALA A 753 -17.30 -31.84 34.29
CA ALA A 753 -17.48 -31.67 35.73
C ALA A 753 -16.79 -32.82 36.47
N ILE A 754 -16.10 -32.51 37.58
CA ILE A 754 -15.45 -33.52 38.43
C ILE A 754 -15.92 -33.25 39.85
N VAL A 755 -16.56 -34.24 40.47
CA VAL A 755 -17.19 -34.13 41.80
C VAL A 755 -16.54 -35.16 42.74
N GLY A 756 -16.05 -34.67 43.88
CA GLY A 756 -15.34 -35.46 44.89
C GLY A 756 -13.87 -35.06 45.01
N ASP A 757 -13.29 -35.34 46.18
CA ASP A 757 -11.92 -34.95 46.56
C ASP A 757 -10.99 -36.17 46.72
N HIS A 758 -11.29 -37.27 46.04
CA HIS A 758 -10.42 -38.45 46.00
C HIS A 758 -9.18 -38.19 45.14
N SER A 759 -8.07 -38.89 45.41
CA SER A 759 -6.78 -38.78 44.70
C SER A 759 -6.95 -38.74 43.18
N ASP A 760 -7.72 -39.67 42.65
CA ASP A 760 -7.90 -39.88 41.20
C ASP A 760 -8.68 -38.72 40.56
N SER A 761 -9.57 -38.09 41.33
CA SER A 761 -10.34 -36.91 40.87
C SER A 761 -9.50 -35.63 40.90
N ILE A 762 -8.51 -35.54 41.80
CA ILE A 762 -7.56 -34.43 41.88
C ILE A 762 -6.54 -34.52 40.75
N GLU A 763 -6.02 -35.71 40.45
CA GLU A 763 -5.11 -35.92 39.33
C GLU A 763 -5.77 -35.64 37.99
N LEU A 764 -6.99 -36.17 37.79
CA LEU A 764 -7.77 -35.89 36.58
C LEU A 764 -8.07 -34.41 36.39
N ARG A 765 -8.35 -33.69 37.49
CA ARG A 765 -8.55 -32.22 37.48
C ARG A 765 -7.31 -31.49 36.99
N LYS A 766 -6.13 -31.79 37.56
CA LYS A 766 -4.86 -31.17 37.16
C LYS A 766 -4.53 -31.46 35.69
N HIS A 767 -4.73 -32.71 35.26
CA HIS A 767 -4.47 -33.15 33.91
C HIS A 767 -5.42 -32.46 32.90
N ALA A 768 -6.71 -32.31 33.22
CA ALA A 768 -7.65 -31.61 32.36
C ALA A 768 -7.32 -30.12 32.22
N GLU A 769 -6.92 -29.46 33.32
CA GLU A 769 -6.54 -28.05 33.32
C GLU A 769 -5.24 -27.77 32.55
N SER A 770 -4.25 -28.67 32.60
CA SER A 770 -2.97 -28.50 31.89
C SER A 770 -3.13 -28.46 30.37
N TYR A 771 -4.15 -29.13 29.82
CA TYR A 771 -4.50 -29.10 28.39
C TYR A 771 -5.59 -28.06 28.05
N GLY A 772 -6.01 -27.25 29.03
CA GLY A 772 -6.94 -26.14 28.85
C GLY A 772 -8.43 -26.49 28.87
N ALA A 773 -8.81 -27.66 29.40
CA ALA A 773 -10.21 -28.02 29.58
C ALA A 773 -10.89 -27.15 30.65
N LYS A 774 -12.17 -26.85 30.47
CA LYS A 774 -12.96 -26.04 31.40
C LYS A 774 -13.68 -26.91 32.43
N LEU A 775 -13.28 -26.80 33.69
CA LEU A 775 -13.95 -27.48 34.78
C LEU A 775 -15.23 -26.75 35.20
N ALA A 776 -16.36 -27.43 35.07
CA ALA A 776 -17.66 -26.88 35.36
C ALA A 776 -17.99 -27.00 36.85
N VAL A 777 -18.10 -25.85 37.53
CA VAL A 777 -18.64 -25.78 38.90
C VAL A 777 -20.15 -26.04 38.93
N ASN A 778 -20.85 -25.59 37.87
CA ASN A 778 -22.29 -25.76 37.69
C ASN A 778 -22.59 -26.65 36.48
N ILE A 779 -23.49 -27.62 36.67
CA ILE A 779 -23.91 -28.55 35.62
C ILE A 779 -24.91 -27.88 34.67
N THR A 780 -24.55 -27.82 33.39
CA THR A 780 -25.36 -27.22 32.31
C THR A 780 -25.27 -28.10 31.07
N LYS A 781 -26.15 -27.89 30.07
CA LYS A 781 -26.16 -28.68 28.82
C LYS A 781 -24.83 -28.67 28.03
N THR A 782 -23.94 -27.74 28.32
CA THR A 782 -22.62 -27.65 27.69
C THR A 782 -21.56 -28.56 28.31
N VAL A 783 -21.85 -29.17 29.47
CA VAL A 783 -20.96 -30.15 30.12
C VAL A 783 -21.08 -31.47 29.39
N LYS A 784 -19.96 -32.01 28.91
CA LYS A 784 -19.93 -33.24 28.10
C LYS A 784 -20.15 -34.50 28.93
N TRP A 785 -19.59 -34.54 30.13
CA TRP A 785 -19.73 -35.63 31.09
C TRP A 785 -19.30 -35.16 32.48
N MET A 786 -19.77 -35.87 33.50
CA MET A 786 -19.45 -35.62 34.90
C MET A 786 -18.78 -36.85 35.51
N VAL A 787 -17.65 -36.66 36.18
CA VAL A 787 -16.96 -37.70 36.95
C VAL A 787 -17.42 -37.63 38.39
N SER A 788 -17.78 -38.79 38.95
CA SER A 788 -18.11 -38.95 40.36
C SER A 788 -17.73 -40.34 40.85
N THR A 789 -17.24 -40.44 42.08
CA THR A 789 -17.02 -41.72 42.79
C THR A 789 -18.31 -42.28 43.40
N THR A 790 -19.37 -41.48 43.46
CA THR A 790 -20.67 -41.83 44.05
C THR A 790 -21.81 -41.58 43.05
N PRO A 791 -21.92 -42.39 41.98
CA PRO A 791 -22.84 -42.13 40.87
C PRO A 791 -24.32 -42.11 41.27
N ASP A 792 -24.69 -42.77 42.38
CA ASP A 792 -26.05 -42.81 42.92
C ASP A 792 -26.39 -41.64 43.87
N ALA A 793 -25.46 -40.71 44.10
CA ALA A 793 -25.70 -39.56 44.94
C ALA A 793 -26.92 -38.75 44.47
N THR A 794 -27.63 -38.15 45.43
CA THR A 794 -28.86 -37.37 45.22
C THR A 794 -28.64 -35.87 45.39
N ASP A 795 -27.38 -35.41 45.38
CA ASP A 795 -27.07 -34.00 45.47
C ASP A 795 -27.63 -33.22 44.25
N SER A 796 -27.59 -31.89 44.36
CA SER A 796 -28.14 -31.01 43.32
C SER A 796 -27.43 -31.18 41.97
N ARG A 797 -26.15 -31.57 41.96
CA ARG A 797 -25.34 -31.75 40.75
C ARG A 797 -25.69 -33.04 40.01
N HIS A 798 -25.79 -34.18 40.72
CA HIS A 798 -26.17 -35.48 40.16
C HIS A 798 -27.63 -35.46 39.66
N THR A 799 -28.53 -34.83 40.42
CA THR A 799 -29.93 -34.65 40.00
C THR A 799 -30.03 -33.82 38.72
N THR A 800 -29.25 -32.73 38.63
CA THR A 800 -29.22 -31.86 37.44
C THR A 800 -28.57 -32.56 36.24
N ALA A 801 -27.50 -33.32 36.45
CA ALA A 801 -26.84 -34.11 35.41
C ALA A 801 -27.80 -35.13 34.78
N ARG A 802 -28.54 -35.89 35.62
CA ARG A 802 -29.57 -36.84 35.14
C ARG A 802 -30.70 -36.13 34.39
N LYS A 803 -31.21 -35.01 34.91
CA LYS A 803 -32.24 -34.20 34.25
C LYS A 803 -31.82 -33.69 32.88
N LEU A 804 -30.54 -33.37 32.71
CA LEU A 804 -29.95 -32.89 31.46
C LEU A 804 -29.39 -34.02 30.57
N ALA A 805 -29.56 -35.29 30.97
CA ALA A 805 -29.02 -36.46 30.31
C ALA A 805 -27.49 -36.40 30.08
N ILE A 806 -26.76 -35.78 31.02
CA ILE A 806 -25.30 -35.71 30.99
C ILE A 806 -24.74 -37.00 31.60
N PRO A 807 -23.85 -37.73 30.90
CA PRO A 807 -23.28 -38.97 31.41
C PRO A 807 -22.53 -38.76 32.73
N ILE A 808 -22.83 -39.59 33.74
CA ILE A 808 -22.08 -39.69 34.99
C ILE A 808 -21.18 -40.92 34.89
N ILE A 809 -19.87 -40.73 35.02
CA ILE A 809 -18.87 -41.77 34.76
C ILE A 809 -17.89 -41.91 35.94
N SER A 810 -17.21 -43.04 36.00
CA SER A 810 -16.17 -43.29 37.00
C SER A 810 -14.92 -42.44 36.73
N PRO A 811 -14.04 -42.21 37.74
CA PRO A 811 -12.75 -41.53 37.52
C PRO A 811 -11.86 -42.23 36.47
N ALA A 812 -11.84 -43.56 36.44
CA ALA A 812 -11.08 -44.33 35.46
C ALA A 812 -11.59 -44.09 34.03
N ASP A 813 -12.92 -44.13 33.84
CA ASP A 813 -13.54 -43.81 32.54
C ASP A 813 -13.33 -42.35 32.15
N GLY A 814 -13.31 -41.45 33.14
CA GLY A 814 -13.01 -40.02 32.96
C GLY A 814 -11.59 -39.78 32.46
N SER A 815 -10.60 -40.48 33.02
CA SER A 815 -9.20 -40.42 32.56
C SER A 815 -9.05 -40.95 31.14
N ALA A 816 -9.61 -42.12 30.84
CA ALA A 816 -9.55 -42.71 29.50
C ALA A 816 -10.18 -41.79 28.43
N ARG A 817 -11.31 -41.13 28.75
CA ARG A 817 -11.95 -40.17 27.84
C ARG A 817 -11.16 -38.87 27.69
N LEU A 818 -10.43 -38.45 28.72
CA LEU A 818 -9.57 -37.28 28.65
C LEU A 818 -8.35 -37.57 27.76
N GLU A 819 -7.68 -38.71 27.97
CA GLU A 819 -6.54 -39.17 27.17
C GLU A 819 -6.89 -39.30 25.69
N GLU A 820 -8.05 -39.87 25.39
CA GLU A 820 -8.53 -39.96 24.00
C GLU A 820 -8.78 -38.59 23.38
N ALA A 821 -9.33 -37.64 24.15
CA ALA A 821 -9.53 -36.27 23.69
C ALA A 821 -8.21 -35.52 23.46
N VAL A 822 -7.19 -35.76 24.30
CA VAL A 822 -5.83 -35.22 24.12
C VAL A 822 -5.21 -35.79 22.84
N ARG A 823 -5.23 -37.11 22.67
CA ARG A 823 -4.69 -37.81 21.50
C ARG A 823 -5.34 -37.34 20.19
N GLU A 824 -6.66 -37.15 20.19
CA GLU A 824 -7.36 -36.58 19.03
C GLU A 824 -6.93 -35.13 18.74
N ALA A 825 -6.73 -34.32 19.78
CA ALA A 825 -6.32 -32.93 19.63
C ALA A 825 -4.88 -32.82 19.13
N GLU A 826 -3.98 -33.67 19.60
CA GLU A 826 -2.60 -33.80 19.12
C GLU A 826 -2.54 -34.18 17.64
N LEU A 827 -3.31 -35.19 17.23
CA LEU A 827 -3.37 -35.59 15.82
C LEU A 827 -3.87 -34.45 14.94
N LYS A 828 -4.95 -33.76 15.35
CA LYS A 828 -5.48 -32.59 14.63
C LYS A 828 -4.48 -31.43 14.57
N ALA A 829 -3.73 -31.20 15.65
CA ALA A 829 -2.69 -30.18 15.68
C ALA A 829 -1.54 -30.53 14.74
N TYR A 830 -1.09 -31.79 14.72
CA TYR A 830 -0.07 -32.29 13.80
C TYR A 830 -0.50 -32.16 12.34
N GLU A 831 -1.73 -32.58 12.01
CA GLU A 831 -2.28 -32.45 10.65
C GLU A 831 -2.38 -30.99 10.20
N ARG A 832 -2.89 -30.11 11.07
CA ARG A 832 -2.95 -28.67 10.80
C ARG A 832 -1.55 -28.09 10.59
N GLN A 833 -0.57 -28.45 11.41
CA GLN A 833 0.80 -27.97 11.25
C GLN A 833 1.39 -28.44 9.91
N ARG A 834 1.22 -29.72 9.57
CA ARG A 834 1.66 -30.28 8.29
C ARG A 834 1.03 -29.58 7.08
N GLU A 835 -0.24 -29.18 7.18
CA GLU A 835 -0.94 -28.42 6.14
C GLU A 835 -0.41 -26.99 6.02
N ILE A 836 -0.20 -26.30 7.15
CA ILE A 836 0.46 -24.98 7.20
C ILE A 836 1.84 -25.04 6.55
N ASP A 837 2.65 -26.03 6.93
CA ASP A 837 4.01 -26.21 6.41
C ASP A 837 4.00 -26.49 4.90
N ARG A 838 3.05 -27.31 4.42
CA ARG A 838 2.86 -27.56 2.99
C ARG A 838 2.48 -26.28 2.24
N HIS A 839 1.56 -25.47 2.78
CA HIS A 839 1.18 -24.20 2.16
C HIS A 839 2.30 -23.16 2.22
N ALA A 840 3.09 -23.13 3.29
CA ALA A 840 4.26 -22.30 3.39
C ALA A 840 5.32 -22.71 2.36
N ALA A 841 5.61 -24.01 2.23
CA ALA A 841 6.53 -24.54 1.24
C ALA A 841 6.09 -24.25 -0.20
N LEU A 842 4.79 -24.38 -0.52
CA LEU A 842 4.28 -24.06 -1.85
C LEU A 842 4.37 -22.55 -2.16
N ARG A 843 4.11 -21.70 -1.16
CA ARG A 843 4.29 -20.23 -1.30
C ARG A 843 5.76 -19.89 -1.50
N GLN A 844 6.65 -20.52 -0.75
CA GLN A 844 8.08 -20.34 -0.89
C GLN A 844 8.55 -20.79 -2.28
N GLN A 845 8.15 -21.97 -2.74
CA GLN A 845 8.48 -22.46 -4.07
C GLN A 845 8.01 -21.51 -5.17
N ARG A 846 6.77 -20.99 -5.11
CA ARG A 846 6.27 -20.01 -6.08
C ARG A 846 7.04 -18.69 -6.03
N ALA A 847 7.44 -18.25 -4.84
CA ALA A 847 8.27 -17.06 -4.68
C ALA A 847 9.66 -17.29 -5.27
N ASP A 848 10.28 -18.46 -5.02
CA ASP A 848 11.58 -18.84 -5.54
C ASP A 848 11.54 -19.00 -7.07
N GLU A 849 10.48 -19.57 -7.64
CA GLU A 849 10.27 -19.67 -9.10
C GLU A 849 10.08 -18.29 -9.74
N ALA A 850 9.32 -17.41 -9.10
CA ALA A 850 9.14 -16.03 -9.55
C ALA A 850 10.43 -15.20 -9.43
N ASP A 851 11.24 -15.44 -8.40
CA ASP A 851 12.52 -14.76 -8.16
C ASP A 851 13.62 -15.28 -9.10
N ALA A 852 13.67 -16.59 -9.34
CA ALA A 852 14.60 -17.23 -10.27
C ALA A 852 14.46 -16.73 -11.71
N TYR A 853 13.25 -16.30 -12.10
CA TYR A 853 13.01 -15.68 -13.40
C TYR A 853 13.83 -14.38 -13.62
N TRP A 854 14.17 -13.66 -12.55
CA TRP A 854 14.85 -12.36 -12.61
C TRP A 854 16.34 -12.42 -12.26
N ARG A 855 16.86 -13.56 -11.80
CA ARG A 855 18.27 -13.69 -11.37
C ARG A 855 19.17 -14.15 -12.51
N PRO A 856 20.09 -13.31 -13.00
CA PRO A 856 21.10 -13.75 -13.95
C PRO A 856 22.07 -14.74 -13.29
N SER A 857 22.61 -15.67 -14.08
CA SER A 857 23.61 -16.66 -13.66
C SER A 857 25.00 -16.32 -14.22
N TRP A 858 26.07 -16.71 -13.54
CA TRP A 858 27.43 -16.51 -14.03
C TRP A 858 27.69 -17.28 -15.33
N ARG A 859 28.22 -16.60 -16.34
CA ARG A 859 28.64 -17.26 -17.59
C ARG A 859 29.85 -18.14 -17.36
N THR A 860 29.91 -19.28 -18.03
CA THR A 860 31.11 -20.14 -18.04
C THR A 860 32.33 -19.43 -18.62
N GLN A 861 32.14 -18.62 -19.67
CA GLN A 861 33.19 -17.79 -20.29
C GLN A 861 32.73 -16.32 -20.31
N GLU A 862 33.64 -15.40 -19.98
CA GLU A 862 33.32 -13.97 -19.99
C GLU A 862 33.34 -13.46 -21.43
N LEU A 863 32.50 -12.46 -21.72
CA LEU A 863 32.49 -11.81 -23.02
C LEU A 863 33.62 -10.78 -23.12
N ASP A 864 34.27 -10.74 -24.26
CA ASP A 864 35.31 -9.77 -24.62
C ASP A 864 34.74 -8.38 -24.98
N HIS A 865 33.44 -8.30 -25.22
CA HIS A 865 32.68 -7.07 -25.52
C HIS A 865 31.35 -7.03 -24.73
N ASP A 866 30.80 -5.83 -24.53
CA ASP A 866 29.41 -5.65 -24.06
C ASP A 866 28.45 -5.99 -25.22
N PRO A 867 27.57 -7.01 -25.09
CA PRO A 867 26.59 -7.34 -26.13
C PRO A 867 25.52 -6.25 -26.33
N GLY A 868 25.40 -5.26 -25.44
CA GLY A 868 24.39 -4.21 -25.52
C GLY A 868 23.00 -4.65 -25.02
N ARG A 869 21.95 -3.88 -25.35
CA ARG A 869 20.55 -4.27 -25.08
C ARG A 869 20.09 -5.30 -26.10
N GLU A 870 19.49 -6.40 -25.63
CA GLU A 870 18.84 -7.35 -26.53
C GLU A 870 17.38 -6.91 -26.82
N PRO A 871 16.78 -7.32 -27.95
CA PRO A 871 15.42 -6.89 -28.35
C PRO A 871 14.29 -7.25 -27.37
N TRP A 872 14.56 -8.07 -26.35
CA TRP A 872 13.58 -8.46 -25.33
C TRP A 872 13.49 -7.46 -24.15
N ASP A 873 14.24 -6.36 -24.21
CA ASP A 873 14.29 -5.27 -23.21
C ASP A 873 13.23 -4.15 -23.42
N GLU A 874 12.31 -4.28 -24.40
CA GLU A 874 11.10 -3.44 -24.61
C GLU A 874 9.86 -4.08 -23.96
#